data_AF-A0A8C1QCB2-F1
#
_entry.id   AF-A0A8C1QCB2-F1
#
_cell.length_a   1.000
_cell.length_b   1.000
_cell.length_c   1.000
_cell.angle_alpha   90.00
_cell.angle_beta   90.00
_cell.angle_gamma   90.00
#
_symmetry.space_group_name_H-M   'P 1'
#
loop_
_entity.id
_entity.type
_entity.pdbx_description
1 polymer ?
#
loop_
_entity_poly.entity_id
_entity_poly.type
_entity_poly.pdbx_seq_one_letter_code
_entity_poly.pdbx_strand_id
1 'polypeptide(L)'
;MGVPAFFRWLSRKYPSIIVHCLEEKAKEYNGIKIPVDTSKPNPNEVEFDNLYLDMNGIIHPCTHPEDKPAPKNEDEMMVAIFEYIDRLFNIVRPRRVLYMAIDGVAPRAKMNQQRSRRFRASKEGVELVEEKNKMREEVIQRGGYLPPEEIKERFDSNCITPGTEFMDNLAKCLRYYIADRLTNDPGWHNITVFLSDASVPGEGEHKIMDFIRRQRGRAENPGYADLIMLGLATHEPNFTIIREEFKPNKPRPCALCGQMGHEIKDCQGLAREKQGEHDEFADTVPVSEQEFIFIRLIVLREYLERELTMASLPFPFNFERSVDDWVFMCFFVGNDFLPHLPSLEIREGAIDRLVGIYKDVVHKTGGYLTENGFVNLERVELIMQAVGVAEDNIFKKRKDDDVRPHSRCCLLSTRRSGGPAGASNDMDNRGVKRKAEDSDSEPEPEDNVRLWEEGWKQRYYKTKFDVDATDDEFRKKVVQSYVEGLCWVLRYYYQVNHTSATESSIIDFYPDDFAIDLNGKKYAWQGVALLPFVDERRLRAALADVYPDLSPEEGEAYSFIAKQYKSRNTGQSCCTIPAELCHGIQGTIHLPWFCFFFLYFLCFVITWAISVEIKFKDPQYDDGFVFKAVILPGAKIPNKVLKPGDWEQSNRGPWRPQLGFNPNRQQAHLDQSGFRKLK
;
A
#
# COMPACT_ATOMS: atom_id res chain seq x y z
N MET A 1 5.69 -10.36 2.42
CA MET A 1 4.21 -10.34 2.44
C MET A 1 3.67 -9.71 1.15
N GLY A 2 2.35 -9.68 0.95
CA GLY A 2 1.73 -8.75 0.01
C GLY A 2 0.66 -7.91 0.71
N VAL A 3 0.67 -6.59 0.52
CA VAL A 3 -0.38 -5.67 0.99
C VAL A 3 -1.79 -6.17 0.64
N PRO A 4 -2.06 -6.74 -0.55
CA PRO A 4 -3.38 -7.33 -0.87
C PRO A 4 -3.78 -8.51 0.03
N ALA A 5 -2.82 -9.31 0.53
CA ALA A 5 -3.11 -10.47 1.38
C ALA A 5 -3.49 -10.04 2.80
N PHE A 6 -2.79 -9.05 3.37
CA PHE A 6 -3.15 -8.45 4.65
C PHE A 6 -4.51 -7.76 4.58
N PHE A 7 -4.72 -6.90 3.57
CA PHE A 7 -6.01 -6.23 3.36
C PHE A 7 -7.17 -7.22 3.16
N ARG A 8 -6.95 -8.34 2.46
CA ARG A 8 -7.96 -9.41 2.29
C ARG A 8 -8.29 -10.15 3.59
N TRP A 9 -7.33 -10.36 4.48
CA TRP A 9 -7.62 -10.90 5.82
C TRP A 9 -8.40 -9.88 6.65
N LEU A 10 -7.95 -8.63 6.65
CA LEU A 10 -8.55 -7.55 7.43
C LEU A 10 -10.01 -7.26 7.04
N SER A 11 -10.28 -7.16 5.73
CA SER A 11 -11.62 -6.94 5.17
C SER A 11 -12.60 -8.09 5.44
N ARG A 12 -12.10 -9.33 5.52
CA ARG A 12 -12.92 -10.51 5.88
C ARG A 12 -13.20 -10.58 7.37
N LYS A 13 -12.24 -10.21 8.22
CA LYS A 13 -12.36 -10.29 9.68
C LYS A 13 -13.16 -9.11 10.25
N TYR A 14 -12.99 -7.91 9.69
CA TYR A 14 -13.58 -6.66 10.17
C TYR A 14 -14.32 -5.94 9.04
N PRO A 15 -15.41 -6.50 8.49
CA PRO A 15 -16.05 -5.96 7.28
C PRO A 15 -16.54 -4.52 7.42
N SER A 16 -17.03 -4.11 8.61
CA SER A 16 -17.56 -2.76 8.83
C SER A 16 -16.53 -1.62 8.78
N ILE A 17 -15.23 -1.93 8.64
CA ILE A 17 -14.20 -0.89 8.42
C ILE A 17 -14.28 -0.30 6.99
N ILE A 18 -14.83 -1.05 6.02
CA ILE A 18 -14.89 -0.65 4.61
C ILE A 18 -16.21 0.08 4.31
N VAL A 19 -16.13 1.19 3.59
CA VAL A 19 -17.27 1.93 3.03
C VAL A 19 -16.92 2.34 1.60
N HIS A 20 -17.83 2.17 0.63
CA HIS A 20 -17.61 2.68 -0.73
C HIS A 20 -17.71 4.20 -0.77
N CYS A 21 -16.82 4.85 -1.50
CA CYS A 21 -16.84 6.30 -1.67
C CYS A 21 -18.00 6.71 -2.59
N LEU A 22 -18.73 7.74 -2.19
CA LEU A 22 -19.68 8.46 -3.03
C LEU A 22 -18.94 9.53 -3.82
N GLU A 23 -18.94 9.39 -5.14
CA GLU A 23 -18.28 10.29 -6.08
C GLU A 23 -19.34 11.12 -6.84
N GLU A 24 -19.33 12.44 -6.66
CA GLU A 24 -20.11 13.34 -7.51
C GLU A 24 -19.42 13.46 -8.87
N LYS A 25 -20.13 13.12 -9.94
CA LYS A 25 -19.62 13.26 -11.31
C LYS A 25 -19.91 14.66 -11.86
N ALA A 26 -18.97 15.17 -12.67
CA ALA A 26 -19.16 16.38 -13.46
C ALA A 26 -20.41 16.25 -14.35
N LYS A 27 -21.19 17.33 -14.47
CA LYS A 27 -22.42 17.34 -15.26
C LYS A 27 -22.15 17.97 -16.61
N GLU A 28 -22.53 17.28 -17.69
CA GLU A 28 -22.43 17.85 -19.03
C GLU A 28 -23.73 18.58 -19.40
N TYR A 29 -23.59 19.81 -19.91
CA TYR A 29 -24.71 20.61 -20.41
C TYR A 29 -24.30 21.29 -21.71
N ASN A 30 -24.99 20.97 -22.81
CA ASN A 30 -24.71 21.48 -24.16
C ASN A 30 -23.23 21.31 -24.60
N GLY A 31 -22.60 20.17 -24.28
CA GLY A 31 -21.19 19.89 -24.61
C GLY A 31 -20.16 20.57 -23.69
N ILE A 32 -20.62 21.34 -22.70
CA ILE A 32 -19.75 21.95 -21.68
C ILE A 32 -19.82 21.07 -20.42
N LYS A 33 -18.67 20.53 -20.00
CA LYS A 33 -18.54 19.85 -18.71
C LYS A 33 -18.51 20.90 -17.60
N ILE A 34 -19.54 20.90 -16.76
CA ILE A 34 -19.60 21.71 -15.54
C ILE A 34 -18.81 20.96 -14.45
N PRO A 35 -17.72 21.54 -13.92
CA PRO A 35 -16.90 20.89 -12.89
C PRO A 35 -17.68 20.67 -11.58
N VAL A 36 -17.21 19.73 -10.77
CA VAL A 36 -17.77 19.45 -9.45
C VAL A 36 -17.39 20.59 -8.51
N ASP A 37 -18.36 21.18 -7.84
CA ASP A 37 -18.11 22.24 -6.86
C ASP A 37 -17.71 21.63 -5.51
N THR A 38 -16.41 21.48 -5.32
CA THR A 38 -15.77 20.90 -4.14
C THR A 38 -15.87 21.77 -2.88
N SER A 39 -16.27 23.04 -3.01
CA SER A 39 -16.54 23.91 -1.85
C SER A 39 -17.79 23.48 -1.07
N LYS A 40 -18.70 22.72 -1.71
CA LYS A 40 -19.91 22.19 -1.09
C LYS A 40 -19.61 21.08 -0.07
N PRO A 41 -20.51 20.83 0.90
CA PRO A 41 -20.40 19.72 1.84
C PRO A 41 -20.11 18.38 1.14
N ASN A 42 -19.34 17.51 1.78
CA ASN A 42 -18.90 16.26 1.19
C ASN A 42 -20.09 15.26 1.06
N PRO A 43 -20.35 14.68 -0.13
CA PRO A 43 -21.44 13.72 -0.33
C PRO A 43 -21.32 12.44 0.52
N ASN A 44 -20.13 12.13 1.05
CA ASN A 44 -19.87 10.99 1.92
C ASN A 44 -20.35 11.18 3.37
N GLU A 45 -21.05 12.28 3.67
CA GLU A 45 -21.52 12.67 5.01
C GLU A 45 -20.41 12.82 6.07
N VAL A 46 -19.15 12.88 5.63
CA VAL A 46 -17.93 13.07 6.44
C VAL A 46 -17.07 14.15 5.81
N GLU A 47 -16.72 15.17 6.59
CA GLU A 47 -15.77 16.21 6.20
C GLU A 47 -14.35 15.81 6.62
N PHE A 48 -13.36 16.15 5.80
CA PHE A 48 -11.95 15.85 6.05
C PHE A 48 -11.16 17.15 6.18
N ASP A 49 -10.45 17.35 7.30
CA ASP A 49 -9.60 18.52 7.48
C ASP A 49 -8.37 18.45 6.54
N ASN A 50 -7.70 17.30 6.52
CA ASN A 50 -6.42 17.11 5.85
C ASN A 50 -6.46 15.88 4.93
N LEU A 51 -5.91 16.00 3.72
CA LEU A 51 -5.66 14.91 2.78
C LEU A 51 -4.16 14.75 2.57
N TYR A 52 -3.68 13.51 2.63
CA TYR A 52 -2.27 13.16 2.43
C TYR A 52 -2.19 12.14 1.30
N LEU A 53 -1.36 12.43 0.30
CA LEU A 53 -1.20 11.63 -0.90
C LEU A 53 0.22 11.05 -0.93
N ASP A 54 0.31 9.72 -0.83
CA ASP A 54 1.46 8.99 -1.36
C ASP A 54 1.38 9.05 -2.89
N MET A 55 2.21 9.90 -3.48
CA MET A 55 2.21 10.15 -4.91
C MET A 55 2.72 8.94 -5.70
N ASN A 56 3.57 8.09 -5.13
CA ASN A 56 4.05 6.89 -5.82
C ASN A 56 2.90 5.89 -6.04
N GLY A 57 1.96 5.82 -5.10
CA GLY A 57 0.69 5.10 -5.26
C GLY A 57 -0.21 5.63 -6.39
N ILE A 58 0.03 6.84 -6.91
CA ILE A 58 -0.71 7.48 -8.02
C ILE A 58 0.08 7.37 -9.35
N ILE A 59 1.38 7.68 -9.32
CA ILE A 59 2.26 7.71 -10.49
C ILE A 59 2.34 6.33 -11.17
N HIS A 60 2.42 5.25 -10.38
CA HIS A 60 2.47 3.88 -10.92
C HIS A 60 1.21 3.54 -11.76
N PRO A 61 -0.03 3.58 -11.22
CA PRO A 61 -1.24 3.36 -12.02
C PRO A 61 -1.42 4.31 -13.21
N CYS A 62 -0.96 5.56 -13.11
CA CYS A 62 -1.11 6.52 -14.21
C CYS A 62 -0.14 6.28 -15.37
N THR A 63 1.06 5.76 -15.11
CA THR A 63 2.09 5.52 -16.14
C THR A 63 2.01 4.13 -16.77
N HIS A 64 1.52 3.13 -16.03
CA HIS A 64 1.32 1.75 -16.51
C HIS A 64 0.02 1.15 -15.96
N PRO A 65 -1.16 1.64 -16.42
CA PRO A 65 -2.45 1.12 -15.99
C PRO A 65 -2.66 -0.34 -16.42
N GLU A 66 -3.20 -1.19 -15.53
CA GLU A 66 -3.51 -2.59 -15.86
C GLU A 66 -4.72 -2.73 -16.81
N ASP A 67 -5.70 -1.83 -16.69
CA ASP A 67 -7.02 -1.93 -17.33
C ASP A 67 -7.20 -0.96 -18.53
N LYS A 68 -6.16 -0.23 -18.93
CA LYS A 68 -6.18 0.80 -20.00
C LYS A 68 -4.90 0.72 -20.84
N PRO A 69 -4.87 1.24 -22.09
CA PRO A 69 -3.61 1.47 -22.78
C PRO A 69 -2.71 2.41 -21.98
N ALA A 70 -1.40 2.16 -21.98
CA ALA A 70 -0.43 3.06 -21.38
C ALA A 70 -0.37 4.41 -22.12
N PRO A 71 -0.11 5.53 -21.42
CA PRO A 71 0.13 6.83 -22.05
C PRO A 71 1.27 6.79 -23.06
N LYS A 72 1.21 7.63 -24.10
CA LYS A 72 2.17 7.63 -25.21
C LYS A 72 3.46 8.41 -24.90
N ASN A 73 3.40 9.37 -24.00
CA ASN A 73 4.49 10.28 -23.66
C ASN A 73 4.34 10.82 -22.22
N GLU A 74 5.35 11.52 -21.72
CA GLU A 74 5.32 12.10 -20.37
C GLU A 74 4.16 13.10 -20.19
N ASP A 75 3.80 13.89 -21.19
CA ASP A 75 2.70 14.86 -21.10
C ASP A 75 1.36 14.18 -20.79
N GLU A 76 1.02 13.10 -21.51
CA GLU A 76 -0.18 12.29 -21.24
C GLU A 76 -0.12 11.66 -19.83
N MET A 77 1.07 11.30 -19.32
CA MET A 77 1.25 10.80 -17.94
C MET A 77 1.01 11.89 -16.90
N MET A 78 1.52 13.11 -17.10
CA MET A 78 1.30 14.24 -16.20
C MET A 78 -0.18 14.60 -16.13
N VAL A 79 -0.87 14.64 -17.28
CA VAL A 79 -2.33 14.85 -17.34
C VAL A 79 -3.09 13.76 -16.58
N ALA A 80 -2.75 12.48 -16.78
CA ALA A 80 -3.37 11.38 -16.05
C ALA A 80 -3.15 11.48 -14.52
N ILE A 81 -1.95 11.89 -14.08
CA ILE A 81 -1.65 12.15 -12.67
C ILE A 81 -2.51 13.30 -12.13
N PHE A 82 -2.65 14.42 -12.87
CA PHE A 82 -3.49 15.55 -12.47
C PHE A 82 -4.97 15.16 -12.35
N GLU A 83 -5.52 14.45 -13.34
CA GLU A 83 -6.90 13.95 -13.31
C GLU A 83 -7.14 13.02 -12.11
N TYR A 84 -6.15 12.19 -11.75
CA TYR A 84 -6.24 11.30 -10.60
C TYR A 84 -6.23 12.06 -9.27
N ILE A 85 -5.38 13.10 -9.13
CA ILE A 85 -5.37 13.96 -7.94
C ILE A 85 -6.69 14.73 -7.82
N ASP A 86 -7.18 15.32 -8.91
CA ASP A 86 -8.48 15.99 -8.95
C ASP A 86 -9.61 15.04 -8.52
N ARG A 87 -9.59 13.78 -9.00
CA ARG A 87 -10.57 12.76 -8.63
C ARG A 87 -10.54 12.45 -7.13
N LEU A 88 -9.36 12.27 -6.54
CA LEU A 88 -9.22 12.09 -5.08
C LEU A 88 -9.69 13.34 -4.32
N PHE A 89 -9.35 14.53 -4.80
CA PHE A 89 -9.77 15.80 -4.19
C PHE A 89 -11.29 15.96 -4.22
N ASN A 90 -11.95 15.59 -5.33
CA ASN A 90 -13.40 15.64 -5.48
C ASN A 90 -14.15 14.72 -4.49
N ILE A 91 -13.54 13.56 -4.16
CA ILE A 91 -14.08 12.57 -3.21
C ILE A 91 -13.85 13.01 -1.76
N VAL A 92 -12.64 13.48 -1.41
CA VAL A 92 -12.24 13.75 -0.02
C VAL A 92 -12.57 15.18 0.42
N ARG A 93 -12.42 16.17 -0.47
CA ARG A 93 -12.65 17.61 -0.23
C ARG A 93 -11.97 18.13 1.05
N PRO A 94 -10.62 18.09 1.12
CA PRO A 94 -9.90 18.58 2.31
C PRO A 94 -10.22 20.04 2.61
N ARG A 95 -10.37 20.38 3.89
CA ARG A 95 -10.79 21.73 4.35
C ARG A 95 -9.68 22.60 4.92
N ARG A 96 -8.46 22.07 5.09
CA ARG A 96 -7.29 22.77 5.64
C ARG A 96 -5.99 22.41 4.94
N VAL A 97 -5.73 21.13 4.69
CA VAL A 97 -4.41 20.67 4.21
C VAL A 97 -4.52 19.69 3.06
N LEU A 98 -3.69 19.90 2.04
CA LEU A 98 -3.29 18.86 1.10
C LEU A 98 -1.77 18.65 1.20
N TYR A 99 -1.33 17.44 1.55
CA TYR A 99 0.08 17.09 1.63
C TYR A 99 0.40 16.04 0.55
N MET A 100 1.28 16.38 -0.39
CA MET A 100 1.65 15.55 -1.53
C MET A 100 3.09 15.06 -1.33
N ALA A 101 3.27 13.78 -1.07
CA ALA A 101 4.56 13.17 -0.77
C ALA A 101 5.00 12.23 -1.90
N ILE A 102 6.08 12.59 -2.57
CA ILE A 102 6.75 11.75 -3.55
C ILE A 102 7.85 10.97 -2.81
N ASP A 103 8.13 9.72 -3.18
CA ASP A 103 9.29 9.02 -2.61
C ASP A 103 10.57 9.82 -2.87
N GLY A 104 11.34 10.03 -1.81
CA GLY A 104 12.72 10.48 -1.86
C GLY A 104 13.70 9.33 -1.61
N VAL A 105 14.97 9.66 -1.37
CA VAL A 105 16.00 8.66 -1.09
C VAL A 105 15.68 7.90 0.20
N ALA A 106 15.33 6.61 0.05
CA ALA A 106 14.89 5.73 1.14
C ALA A 106 16.05 5.18 1.99
N PRO A 107 15.79 4.59 3.17
CA PRO A 107 16.82 3.93 3.98
C PRO A 107 17.37 2.66 3.29
N ARG A 108 18.62 2.27 3.61
CA ARG A 108 19.32 1.13 3.00
C ARG A 108 18.52 -0.19 3.06
N ALA A 109 17.75 -0.41 4.13
CA ALA A 109 16.87 -1.58 4.25
C ALA A 109 15.78 -1.61 3.16
N LYS A 110 15.13 -0.47 2.88
CA LYS A 110 14.18 -0.35 1.75
C LYS A 110 14.88 -0.41 0.41
N MET A 111 16.05 0.22 0.25
CA MET A 111 16.81 0.17 -1.00
C MET A 111 17.09 -1.27 -1.46
N ASN A 112 17.40 -2.19 -0.53
CA ASN A 112 17.56 -3.61 -0.83
C ASN A 112 16.26 -4.24 -1.39
N GLN A 113 15.10 -3.91 -0.80
CA GLN A 113 13.80 -4.41 -1.23
C GLN A 113 13.37 -3.80 -2.57
N GLN A 114 13.55 -2.49 -2.77
CA GLN A 114 13.35 -1.81 -4.06
C GLN A 114 14.24 -2.41 -5.16
N ARG A 115 15.54 -2.60 -4.90
CA ARG A 115 16.46 -3.29 -5.83
C ARG A 115 15.99 -4.70 -6.18
N SER A 116 15.57 -5.49 -5.19
CA SER A 116 15.02 -6.84 -5.40
C SER A 116 13.73 -6.87 -6.23
N ARG A 117 12.90 -5.81 -6.17
CA ARG A 117 11.71 -5.64 -7.03
C ARG A 117 12.09 -5.26 -8.46
N ARG A 118 13.05 -4.34 -8.64
CA ARG A 118 13.47 -3.83 -9.96
C ARG A 118 14.17 -4.88 -10.80
N PHE A 119 15.13 -5.60 -10.24
CA PHE A 119 15.78 -6.73 -10.91
C PHE A 119 14.77 -7.79 -11.37
N ARG A 120 13.73 -8.06 -10.55
CA ARG A 120 12.60 -8.93 -10.94
C ARG A 120 11.77 -8.34 -12.08
N ALA A 121 11.34 -7.09 -11.97
CA ALA A 121 10.55 -6.43 -13.01
C ALA A 121 11.28 -6.38 -14.38
N SER A 122 12.61 -6.19 -14.36
CA SER A 122 13.43 -6.28 -15.58
C SER A 122 13.50 -7.69 -16.13
N LYS A 123 13.76 -8.71 -15.29
CA LYS A 123 13.80 -10.12 -15.71
C LYS A 123 12.45 -10.62 -16.24
N GLU A 124 11.38 -10.44 -15.48
CA GLU A 124 10.00 -10.72 -15.89
C GLU A 124 9.63 -9.94 -17.17
N GLY A 125 10.17 -8.73 -17.34
CA GLY A 125 9.99 -7.89 -18.52
C GLY A 125 10.67 -8.41 -19.78
N VAL A 126 11.81 -9.11 -19.66
CA VAL A 126 12.52 -9.79 -20.76
C VAL A 126 11.85 -11.13 -21.07
N GLU A 127 11.61 -11.96 -20.05
CA GLU A 127 10.93 -13.27 -20.18
C GLU A 127 9.57 -13.15 -20.89
N LEU A 128 8.79 -12.11 -20.57
CA LEU A 128 7.50 -11.84 -21.22
C LEU A 128 7.64 -11.44 -22.70
N VAL A 129 8.72 -10.75 -23.09
CA VAL A 129 8.99 -10.42 -24.51
C VAL A 129 9.40 -11.67 -25.28
N GLU A 130 10.23 -12.54 -24.68
CA GLU A 130 10.62 -13.82 -25.27
C GLU A 130 9.43 -14.78 -25.43
N GLU A 131 8.58 -14.93 -24.41
CA GLU A 131 7.34 -15.72 -24.47
C GLU A 131 6.39 -15.16 -25.54
N LYS A 132 6.19 -13.84 -25.59
CA LYS A 132 5.36 -13.18 -26.60
C LYS A 132 5.87 -13.45 -28.02
N ASN A 133 7.18 -13.33 -28.26
CA ASN A 133 7.78 -13.56 -29.57
C ASN A 133 7.64 -15.02 -30.00
N LYS A 134 7.96 -15.98 -29.11
CA LYS A 134 7.80 -17.41 -29.37
C LYS A 134 6.34 -17.77 -29.70
N MET A 135 5.39 -17.31 -28.88
CA MET A 135 3.97 -17.59 -29.11
C MET A 135 3.45 -16.92 -30.39
N ARG A 136 3.95 -15.73 -30.74
CA ARG A 136 3.65 -15.05 -32.00
C ARG A 136 4.10 -15.89 -33.20
N GLU A 137 5.31 -16.43 -33.17
CA GLU A 137 5.80 -17.34 -34.21
C GLU A 137 4.97 -18.63 -34.31
N GLU A 138 4.64 -19.26 -33.18
CA GLU A 138 3.80 -20.47 -33.16
C GLU A 138 2.40 -20.24 -33.76
N VAL A 139 1.74 -19.11 -33.44
CA VAL A 139 0.42 -18.77 -34.00
C VAL A 139 0.51 -18.54 -35.51
N ILE A 140 1.54 -17.82 -35.98
CA ILE A 140 1.77 -17.58 -37.41
C ILE A 140 2.05 -18.90 -38.15
N GLN A 141 2.86 -19.80 -37.59
CA GLN A 141 3.12 -21.13 -38.16
C GLN A 141 1.87 -22.00 -38.24
N ARG A 142 0.93 -21.86 -37.30
CA ARG A 142 -0.38 -22.54 -37.32
C ARG A 142 -1.39 -21.88 -38.28
N GLY A 143 -1.01 -20.82 -38.99
CA GLY A 143 -1.86 -20.09 -39.94
C GLY A 143 -2.80 -19.05 -39.30
N GLY A 144 -2.60 -18.72 -38.03
CA GLY A 144 -3.34 -17.66 -37.35
C GLY A 144 -2.89 -16.26 -37.79
N TYR A 145 -3.80 -15.29 -37.74
CA TYR A 145 -3.52 -13.89 -38.03
C TYR A 145 -3.34 -13.11 -36.73
N LEU A 146 -2.19 -12.44 -36.59
CA LEU A 146 -1.93 -11.50 -35.50
C LEU A 146 -1.73 -10.09 -36.05
N PRO A 147 -2.24 -9.05 -35.36
CA PRO A 147 -2.05 -7.66 -35.78
C PRO A 147 -0.55 -7.32 -35.80
N PRO A 148 -0.10 -6.37 -36.66
CA PRO A 148 1.27 -5.88 -36.65
C PRO A 148 1.72 -5.45 -35.26
N GLU A 149 3.01 -5.62 -34.98
CA GLU A 149 3.60 -5.09 -33.73
C GLU A 149 3.65 -3.56 -33.80
N GLU A 150 2.78 -2.89 -33.05
CA GLU A 150 2.99 -1.47 -32.74
C GLU A 150 4.20 -1.37 -31.81
N ILE A 151 5.34 -0.91 -32.35
CA ILE A 151 6.52 -0.56 -31.56
C ILE A 151 6.18 0.70 -30.76
N LYS A 152 5.54 0.51 -29.62
CA LYS A 152 5.39 1.55 -28.59
C LYS A 152 6.64 1.52 -27.73
N GLU A 153 7.29 2.67 -27.56
CA GLU A 153 8.34 2.81 -26.56
C GLU A 153 7.74 2.48 -25.19
N ARG A 154 8.24 1.41 -24.57
CA ARG A 154 7.75 0.96 -23.27
C ARG A 154 8.30 1.89 -22.21
N PHE A 155 7.42 2.62 -21.53
CA PHE A 155 7.80 3.44 -20.39
C PHE A 155 8.56 2.60 -19.34
N ASP A 156 9.80 3.00 -19.05
CA ASP A 156 10.60 2.33 -18.03
C ASP A 156 10.18 2.81 -16.64
N SER A 157 9.37 1.99 -15.96
CA SER A 157 8.94 2.25 -14.58
C SER A 157 10.09 2.43 -13.57
N ASN A 158 11.34 2.05 -13.90
CA ASN A 158 12.50 2.35 -13.07
C ASN A 158 12.84 3.84 -13.02
N CYS A 159 12.35 4.67 -13.97
CA CYS A 159 12.50 6.12 -13.88
C CYS A 159 11.69 6.75 -12.73
N ILE A 160 10.75 6.01 -12.12
CA ILE A 160 10.06 6.42 -10.88
C ILE A 160 11.02 6.24 -9.69
N THR A 161 12.07 7.06 -9.67
CA THR A 161 13.18 7.04 -8.72
C THR A 161 13.73 8.46 -8.49
N PRO A 162 14.02 8.86 -7.25
CA PRO A 162 14.72 10.11 -6.95
C PRO A 162 16.01 10.28 -7.75
N GLY A 163 16.24 11.49 -8.27
CA GLY A 163 17.45 11.82 -9.04
C GLY A 163 17.39 11.46 -10.53
N THR A 164 16.18 11.21 -11.07
CA THR A 164 15.94 11.05 -12.51
C THR A 164 15.28 12.30 -13.09
N GLU A 165 15.49 12.58 -14.37
CA GLU A 165 14.89 13.72 -15.07
C GLU A 165 13.35 13.70 -15.01
N PHE A 166 12.74 12.52 -15.16
CA PHE A 166 11.29 12.32 -15.03
C PHE A 166 10.74 12.87 -13.71
N MET A 167 11.42 12.61 -12.58
CA MET A 167 10.97 13.05 -11.26
C MET A 167 11.16 14.55 -11.04
N ASP A 168 12.19 15.16 -11.65
CA ASP A 168 12.38 16.60 -11.64
C ASP A 168 11.34 17.32 -12.53
N ASN A 169 11.01 16.74 -13.68
CA ASN A 169 9.93 17.23 -14.55
C ASN A 169 8.56 17.10 -13.88
N LEU A 170 8.28 15.96 -13.24
CA LEU A 170 7.09 15.77 -12.40
C LEU A 170 6.99 16.82 -11.29
N ALA A 171 8.09 17.14 -10.60
CA ALA A 171 8.09 18.16 -9.56
C ALA A 171 7.82 19.58 -10.10
N LYS A 172 8.30 19.93 -11.30
CA LYS A 172 7.95 21.19 -11.99
C LYS A 172 6.46 21.22 -12.36
N CYS A 173 5.96 20.12 -12.94
CA CYS A 173 4.57 19.96 -13.36
C CYS A 173 3.59 20.05 -12.17
N LEU A 174 3.91 19.42 -11.04
CA LEU A 174 3.11 19.49 -9.81
C LEU A 174 3.09 20.89 -9.20
N ARG A 175 4.21 21.64 -9.20
CA ARG A 175 4.21 23.06 -8.76
C ARG A 175 3.26 23.91 -9.60
N TYR A 176 3.30 23.75 -10.93
CA TYR A 176 2.37 24.44 -11.84
C TYR A 176 0.91 24.06 -11.56
N TYR A 177 0.61 22.76 -11.46
CA TYR A 177 -0.73 22.26 -11.15
C TYR A 177 -1.27 22.80 -9.81
N ILE A 178 -0.46 22.83 -8.76
CA ILE A 178 -0.85 23.39 -7.46
C ILE A 178 -1.15 24.89 -7.57
N ALA A 179 -0.31 25.66 -8.26
CA ALA A 179 -0.53 27.10 -8.45
C ALA A 179 -1.80 27.39 -9.28
N ASP A 180 -2.05 26.61 -10.33
CA ASP A 180 -3.28 26.68 -11.13
C ASP A 180 -4.52 26.39 -10.27
N ARG A 181 -4.54 25.25 -9.55
CA ARG A 181 -5.69 24.86 -8.71
C ARG A 181 -5.96 25.85 -7.59
N LEU A 182 -4.92 26.33 -6.88
CA LEU A 182 -5.05 27.39 -5.86
C LEU A 182 -5.64 28.70 -6.41
N THR A 183 -5.43 29.00 -7.69
CA THR A 183 -5.91 30.23 -8.34
C THR A 183 -7.31 30.06 -8.92
N ASN A 184 -7.62 28.88 -9.50
CA ASN A 184 -8.78 28.66 -10.35
C ASN A 184 -9.88 27.78 -9.74
N ASP A 185 -9.58 26.92 -8.74
CA ASP A 185 -10.56 26.01 -8.12
C ASP A 185 -11.07 26.56 -6.77
N PRO A 186 -12.38 26.85 -6.63
CA PRO A 186 -12.98 27.37 -5.39
C PRO A 186 -12.75 26.51 -4.14
N GLY A 187 -12.60 25.18 -4.27
CA GLY A 187 -12.31 24.29 -3.15
C GLY A 187 -10.88 24.38 -2.63
N TRP A 188 -9.94 24.88 -3.45
CA TRP A 188 -8.53 25.03 -3.09
C TRP A 188 -8.20 26.40 -2.46
N HIS A 189 -9.08 27.41 -2.60
CA HIS A 189 -8.79 28.78 -2.15
C HIS A 189 -8.46 28.93 -0.65
N ASN A 190 -8.95 28.02 0.20
CA ASN A 190 -8.82 28.11 1.66
C ASN A 190 -8.00 26.95 2.28
N ILE A 191 -7.18 26.25 1.49
CA ILE A 191 -6.30 25.17 1.99
C ILE A 191 -4.83 25.54 1.87
N THR A 192 -4.01 24.94 2.74
CA THR A 192 -2.55 24.95 2.63
C THR A 192 -2.08 23.69 1.90
N VAL A 193 -1.31 23.87 0.82
CA VAL A 193 -0.74 22.76 0.05
C VAL A 193 0.76 22.61 0.37
N PHE A 194 1.17 21.39 0.71
CA PHE A 194 2.56 21.01 0.91
C PHE A 194 2.99 20.03 -0.18
N LEU A 195 4.02 20.37 -0.95
CA LEU A 195 4.67 19.46 -1.89
C LEU A 195 6.02 19.01 -1.32
N SER A 196 6.16 17.71 -1.07
CA SER A 196 7.40 17.08 -0.62
C SER A 196 7.93 16.18 -1.73
N ASP A 197 8.65 16.81 -2.67
CA ASP A 197 9.16 16.14 -3.88
C ASP A 197 10.30 15.14 -3.59
N ALA A 198 10.77 14.47 -4.65
CA ALA A 198 11.79 13.41 -4.54
C ALA A 198 13.17 13.91 -4.08
N SER A 199 13.44 15.22 -4.09
CA SER A 199 14.70 15.79 -3.60
C SER A 199 14.79 15.78 -2.07
N VAL A 200 13.65 15.74 -1.38
CA VAL A 200 13.55 15.57 0.09
C VAL A 200 13.74 14.08 0.41
N PRO A 201 14.69 13.68 1.28
CA PRO A 201 14.89 12.27 1.64
C PRO A 201 13.69 11.61 2.34
N GLY A 202 13.64 10.28 2.31
CA GLY A 202 12.60 9.45 2.94
C GLY A 202 11.51 8.95 1.98
N GLU A 203 10.84 7.85 2.35
CA GLU A 203 9.68 7.30 1.63
C GLU A 203 8.46 8.21 1.82
N GLY A 204 7.57 8.33 0.82
CA GLY A 204 6.41 9.23 0.82
C GLY A 204 5.51 9.00 2.04
N GLU A 205 5.18 7.74 2.33
CA GLU A 205 4.47 7.30 3.53
C GLU A 205 5.17 7.75 4.83
N HIS A 206 6.50 7.68 4.90
CA HIS A 206 7.26 8.06 6.09
C HIS A 206 7.40 9.58 6.24
N LYS A 207 7.50 10.34 5.13
CA LYS A 207 7.44 11.83 5.14
C LYS A 207 6.12 12.34 5.71
N ILE A 208 5.02 11.77 5.23
CA ILE A 208 3.65 12.02 5.71
C ILE A 208 3.56 11.78 7.23
N MET A 209 4.06 10.63 7.68
CA MET A 209 4.05 10.24 9.08
C MET A 209 4.95 11.10 9.97
N ASP A 210 6.13 11.50 9.47
CA ASP A 210 7.03 12.43 10.16
C ASP A 210 6.41 13.81 10.32
N PHE A 211 5.76 14.34 9.29
CA PHE A 211 5.01 15.59 9.37
C PHE A 211 4.00 15.54 10.53
N ILE A 212 3.15 14.51 10.58
CA ILE A 212 2.15 14.36 11.66
C ILE A 212 2.75 14.22 13.05
N ARG A 213 3.77 13.36 13.21
CA ARG A 213 4.48 13.23 14.51
C ARG A 213 5.02 14.58 14.97
N ARG A 214 5.63 15.35 14.05
CA ARG A 214 6.22 16.66 14.34
C ARG A 214 5.19 17.75 14.59
N GLN A 215 4.00 17.70 14.00
CA GLN A 215 2.89 18.59 14.35
C GLN A 215 2.30 18.23 15.72
N ARG A 216 2.02 16.94 15.98
CA ARG A 216 1.50 16.44 17.27
C ARG A 216 2.42 16.74 18.47
N GLY A 217 3.74 16.78 18.27
CA GLY A 217 4.70 17.00 19.36
C GLY A 217 4.71 18.42 19.98
N ARG A 218 4.00 19.40 19.38
CA ARG A 218 4.05 20.82 19.79
C ARG A 218 2.69 21.55 19.74
N ALA A 219 1.61 20.85 19.39
CA ALA A 219 0.25 21.38 19.34
C ALA A 219 -0.74 20.51 20.14
N GLU A 220 -1.77 21.13 20.73
CA GLU A 220 -2.89 20.44 21.39
C GLU A 220 -3.94 19.89 20.39
N ASN A 221 -3.66 19.97 19.08
CA ASN A 221 -4.61 19.58 18.03
C ASN A 221 -4.19 18.29 17.29
N PRO A 222 -5.08 17.28 17.17
CA PRO A 222 -4.85 16.05 16.41
C PRO A 222 -4.84 16.23 14.88
N GLY A 223 -4.07 15.42 14.14
CA GLY A 223 -3.96 15.44 12.67
C GLY A 223 -3.52 14.10 12.04
N TYR A 224 -4.06 13.73 10.87
CA TYR A 224 -4.35 12.32 10.48
C TYR A 224 -3.72 11.83 9.13
N ALA A 225 -2.76 10.86 9.10
CA ALA A 225 -2.34 10.09 7.88
C ALA A 225 -1.51 8.79 8.19
N ASP A 226 -1.03 7.97 7.24
CA ASP A 226 -1.77 6.95 6.47
C ASP A 226 -1.08 5.56 6.57
N LEU A 227 -1.48 4.55 5.78
CA LEU A 227 -1.19 3.10 5.91
C LEU A 227 -1.61 2.46 7.24
N ILE A 228 -2.45 1.42 7.21
CA ILE A 228 -3.13 0.80 8.38
C ILE A 228 -2.27 0.67 9.65
N MET A 229 -1.02 0.20 9.55
CA MET A 229 -0.11 0.07 10.70
C MET A 229 0.46 1.40 11.18
N LEU A 230 0.86 2.27 10.25
CA LEU A 230 1.40 3.60 10.50
C LEU A 230 0.28 4.53 11.00
N GLY A 231 -0.86 4.57 10.34
CA GLY A 231 -2.10 5.21 10.78
C GLY A 231 -2.58 4.75 12.17
N LEU A 232 -2.45 3.47 12.54
CA LEU A 232 -2.68 3.04 13.93
C LEU A 232 -1.61 3.59 14.90
N ALA A 233 -0.34 3.54 14.52
CA ALA A 233 0.80 4.07 15.28
C ALA A 233 0.81 5.61 15.41
N THR A 234 -0.05 6.34 14.68
CA THR A 234 -0.25 7.77 14.95
C THR A 234 -0.96 8.03 16.28
N HIS A 235 -1.76 7.08 16.79
CA HIS A 235 -2.73 7.31 17.88
C HIS A 235 -3.71 8.47 17.60
N GLU A 236 -4.19 8.55 16.36
CA GLU A 236 -5.21 9.49 15.95
C GLU A 236 -6.60 8.85 15.87
N PRO A 237 -7.66 9.48 16.45
CA PRO A 237 -8.97 8.85 16.52
C PRO A 237 -9.80 8.95 15.22
N ASN A 238 -9.78 10.07 14.48
CA ASN A 238 -10.55 10.24 13.24
C ASN A 238 -9.75 9.84 12.00
N PHE A 239 -9.37 8.57 11.95
CA PHE A 239 -8.47 8.09 10.92
C PHE A 239 -9.19 7.32 9.82
N THR A 240 -9.02 7.72 8.54
CA THR A 240 -9.54 7.01 7.36
C THR A 240 -8.54 7.00 6.20
N ILE A 241 -8.30 5.81 5.63
CA ILE A 241 -7.51 5.61 4.40
C ILE A 241 -8.47 5.60 3.20
N ILE A 242 -8.11 6.23 2.09
CA ILE A 242 -8.78 6.04 0.79
C ILE A 242 -7.94 5.15 -0.13
N ARG A 243 -8.56 4.22 -0.85
CA ARG A 243 -7.87 3.38 -1.85
C ARG A 243 -8.82 2.90 -2.94
N GLU A 244 -8.26 2.46 -4.05
CA GLU A 244 -9.02 1.70 -5.06
C GLU A 244 -9.51 0.36 -4.49
N GLU A 245 -10.73 -0.03 -4.87
CA GLU A 245 -11.30 -1.33 -4.57
C GLU A 245 -10.66 -2.43 -5.43
N PHE A 246 -10.05 -3.41 -4.76
CA PHE A 246 -9.49 -4.59 -5.42
C PHE A 246 -10.60 -5.61 -5.72
N LYS A 247 -11.09 -5.63 -6.97
CA LYS A 247 -12.01 -6.64 -7.49
C LYS A 247 -11.20 -7.82 -8.08
N PRO A 248 -11.14 -9.00 -7.42
CA PRO A 248 -10.38 -10.14 -7.94
C PRO A 248 -10.99 -10.69 -9.23
N ASN A 249 -10.15 -11.27 -10.08
CA ASN A 249 -10.55 -11.99 -11.29
C ASN A 249 -11.30 -11.10 -12.33
N LYS A 250 -10.96 -9.81 -12.44
CA LYS A 250 -11.33 -9.03 -13.63
C LYS A 250 -10.78 -9.76 -14.88
N PRO A 251 -11.59 -9.97 -15.94
CA PRO A 251 -11.07 -10.52 -17.18
C PRO A 251 -10.10 -9.51 -17.80
N ARG A 252 -8.93 -9.98 -18.24
CA ARG A 252 -7.91 -9.17 -18.93
C ARG A 252 -7.92 -9.50 -20.43
N PRO A 253 -7.57 -8.55 -21.32
CA PRO A 253 -7.38 -8.84 -22.74
C PRO A 253 -6.13 -9.70 -22.94
N CYS A 254 -6.18 -10.59 -23.94
CA CYS A 254 -5.05 -11.41 -24.35
C CYS A 254 -3.91 -10.52 -24.88
N ALA A 255 -2.70 -10.65 -24.33
CA ALA A 255 -1.56 -9.81 -24.67
C ALA A 255 -1.00 -10.00 -26.10
N LEU A 256 -1.46 -11.01 -26.83
CA LEU A 256 -1.08 -11.26 -28.24
C LEU A 256 -2.05 -10.63 -29.24
N CYS A 257 -3.36 -10.73 -29.01
CA CYS A 257 -4.39 -10.35 -29.99
C CYS A 257 -5.37 -9.27 -29.50
N GLY A 258 -5.27 -8.84 -28.23
CA GLY A 258 -6.13 -7.82 -27.61
C GLY A 258 -7.56 -8.27 -27.28
N GLN A 259 -7.94 -9.52 -27.60
CA GLN A 259 -9.30 -10.01 -27.40
C GLN A 259 -9.51 -10.61 -26.00
N MET A 260 -10.77 -10.65 -25.55
CA MET A 260 -11.15 -11.12 -24.21
C MET A 260 -11.41 -12.63 -24.19
N GLY A 261 -11.32 -13.23 -23.00
CA GLY A 261 -11.83 -14.58 -22.73
C GLY A 261 -10.86 -15.74 -22.93
N HIS A 262 -9.58 -15.48 -23.19
CA HIS A 262 -8.53 -16.51 -23.28
C HIS A 262 -7.16 -15.96 -22.83
N GLU A 263 -6.26 -16.85 -22.41
CA GLU A 263 -4.88 -16.48 -22.04
C GLU A 263 -3.94 -16.50 -23.27
N ILE A 264 -2.72 -15.97 -23.12
CA ILE A 264 -1.67 -15.97 -24.16
C ILE A 264 -1.49 -17.36 -24.79
N LYS A 265 -1.50 -18.40 -23.93
CA LYS A 265 -1.28 -19.81 -24.31
C LYS A 265 -2.40 -20.40 -25.16
N ASP A 266 -3.62 -19.89 -25.00
CA ASP A 266 -4.83 -20.32 -25.72
C ASP A 266 -5.14 -19.45 -26.95
N CYS A 267 -4.28 -18.48 -27.28
CA CYS A 267 -4.49 -17.55 -28.37
C CYS A 267 -4.44 -18.26 -29.74
N GLN A 268 -5.59 -18.32 -30.42
CA GLN A 268 -5.70 -18.95 -31.75
C GLN A 268 -5.40 -18.00 -32.91
N GLY A 269 -5.14 -16.70 -32.67
CA GLY A 269 -4.92 -15.71 -33.74
C GLY A 269 -6.13 -15.56 -34.67
N LEU A 270 -7.35 -15.67 -34.13
CA LEU A 270 -8.58 -15.44 -34.89
C LEU A 270 -8.80 -13.93 -35.05
N ALA A 271 -9.25 -13.51 -36.24
CA ALA A 271 -9.68 -12.12 -36.44
C ALA A 271 -10.92 -11.81 -35.59
N ARG A 272 -10.99 -10.59 -35.05
CA ARG A 272 -12.17 -10.10 -34.30
C ARG A 272 -13.41 -10.19 -35.18
N GLU A 273 -14.47 -10.84 -34.72
CA GLU A 273 -15.77 -10.79 -35.40
C GLU A 273 -16.23 -9.34 -35.52
N LYS A 274 -16.47 -8.87 -36.75
CA LYS A 274 -16.99 -7.52 -36.97
C LYS A 274 -18.41 -7.41 -36.41
N GLN A 275 -18.66 -6.39 -35.60
CA GLN A 275 -19.99 -6.05 -35.08
C GLN A 275 -20.55 -4.75 -35.67
N GLY A 276 -20.12 -4.40 -36.89
CA GLY A 276 -20.70 -3.31 -37.67
C GLY A 276 -19.90 -2.95 -38.92
N GLU A 277 -20.37 -1.90 -39.61
CA GLU A 277 -19.68 -1.31 -40.77
C GLU A 277 -18.60 -0.29 -40.35
N HIS A 278 -18.56 0.13 -39.08
CA HIS A 278 -17.70 1.21 -38.55
C HIS A 278 -16.89 0.81 -37.29
N ASP A 279 -16.36 -0.42 -37.25
CA ASP A 279 -15.56 -0.90 -36.11
C ASP A 279 -14.19 -0.19 -35.94
N GLU A 280 -13.80 0.70 -36.85
CA GLU A 280 -12.55 1.48 -36.82
C GLU A 280 -12.55 2.62 -35.77
N PHE A 281 -13.70 2.92 -35.15
CA PHE A 281 -13.81 3.91 -34.07
C PHE A 281 -14.37 3.34 -32.75
N ALA A 282 -14.45 2.01 -32.63
CA ALA A 282 -14.85 1.33 -31.40
C ALA A 282 -13.67 1.19 -30.41
N ASP A 283 -13.00 2.31 -30.14
CA ASP A 283 -11.99 2.42 -29.08
C ASP A 283 -12.65 2.23 -27.72
N THR A 284 -12.12 1.28 -26.96
CA THR A 284 -12.54 0.88 -25.61
C THR A 284 -13.94 0.23 -25.50
N VAL A 285 -13.94 -1.07 -25.19
CA VAL A 285 -15.03 -1.71 -24.43
C VAL A 285 -15.23 -0.90 -23.14
N PRO A 286 -16.47 -0.65 -22.66
CA PRO A 286 -16.68 0.10 -21.42
C PRO A 286 -16.02 -0.60 -20.23
N VAL A 287 -14.82 -0.14 -19.88
CA VAL A 287 -14.08 -0.55 -18.69
C VAL A 287 -14.93 -0.14 -17.49
N SER A 288 -15.24 -1.09 -16.59
CA SER A 288 -15.94 -0.74 -15.35
C SER A 288 -15.10 0.28 -14.60
N GLU A 289 -15.66 1.47 -14.36
CA GLU A 289 -14.95 2.55 -13.67
C GLU A 289 -14.36 2.05 -12.36
N GLN A 290 -13.10 2.41 -12.10
CA GLN A 290 -12.40 1.93 -10.92
C GLN A 290 -12.97 2.64 -9.68
N GLU A 291 -13.62 1.87 -8.81
CA GLU A 291 -14.28 2.35 -7.59
C GLU A 291 -13.27 2.58 -6.46
N PHE A 292 -13.59 3.56 -5.60
CA PHE A 292 -12.83 3.86 -4.38
C PHE A 292 -13.57 3.40 -3.12
N ILE A 293 -12.79 3.02 -2.11
CA ILE A 293 -13.27 2.65 -0.78
C ILE A 293 -12.48 3.39 0.31
N PHE A 294 -13.20 3.74 1.38
CA PHE A 294 -12.64 4.19 2.64
C PHE A 294 -12.41 3.01 3.59
N ILE A 295 -11.24 2.96 4.23
CA ILE A 295 -10.93 2.09 5.37
C ILE A 295 -10.90 2.95 6.64
N ARG A 296 -11.96 2.86 7.44
CA ARG A 296 -12.12 3.64 8.68
C ARG A 296 -11.36 2.98 9.82
N LEU A 297 -10.15 3.46 10.13
CA LEU A 297 -9.36 2.89 11.23
C LEU A 297 -9.98 3.14 12.60
N ILE A 298 -10.88 4.12 12.76
CA ILE A 298 -11.69 4.24 13.98
C ILE A 298 -12.51 2.98 14.26
N VAL A 299 -13.13 2.39 13.23
CA VAL A 299 -13.91 1.15 13.36
C VAL A 299 -12.98 -0.03 13.61
N LEU A 300 -11.79 -0.03 13.00
CA LEU A 300 -10.75 -1.03 13.31
C LEU A 300 -10.32 -0.93 14.78
N ARG A 301 -10.19 0.28 15.33
CA ARG A 301 -9.87 0.51 16.75
C ARG A 301 -11.00 0.01 17.66
N GLU A 302 -12.27 0.18 17.30
CA GLU A 302 -13.40 -0.44 18.04
C GLU A 302 -13.34 -1.98 18.03
N TYR A 303 -12.97 -2.60 16.90
CA TYR A 303 -12.74 -4.05 16.83
C TYR A 303 -11.54 -4.48 17.69
N LEU A 304 -10.39 -3.80 17.55
CA LEU A 304 -9.17 -4.09 18.30
C LEU A 304 -9.31 -3.84 19.80
N GLU A 305 -10.10 -2.85 20.23
CA GLU A 305 -10.38 -2.59 21.66
C GLU A 305 -11.05 -3.82 22.28
N ARG A 306 -12.07 -4.38 21.62
CA ARG A 306 -12.74 -5.60 22.07
C ARG A 306 -11.84 -6.83 21.97
N GLU A 307 -11.07 -6.95 20.89
CA GLU A 307 -10.22 -8.11 20.66
C GLU A 307 -9.01 -8.13 21.61
N LEU A 308 -8.41 -6.99 21.94
CA LEU A 308 -7.21 -6.91 22.79
C LEU A 308 -7.53 -6.66 24.28
N THR A 309 -8.79 -6.40 24.64
CA THR A 309 -9.22 -6.35 26.05
C THR A 309 -8.91 -7.67 26.75
N MET A 310 -8.22 -7.58 27.88
CA MET A 310 -7.82 -8.70 28.73
C MET A 310 -8.25 -8.44 30.16
N ALA A 311 -8.91 -9.44 30.78
CA ALA A 311 -9.25 -9.41 32.19
C ALA A 311 -8.06 -9.89 33.04
N SER A 312 -8.00 -9.47 34.31
CA SER A 312 -7.08 -10.01 35.32
C SER A 312 -5.57 -9.88 35.02
N LEU A 313 -5.16 -8.85 34.25
CA LEU A 313 -3.75 -8.49 34.09
C LEU A 313 -3.13 -8.05 35.44
N PRO A 314 -1.84 -8.35 35.70
CA PRO A 314 -1.14 -7.88 36.90
C PRO A 314 -0.71 -6.40 36.85
N PHE A 315 -1.08 -5.68 35.78
CA PHE A 315 -0.81 -4.26 35.57
C PHE A 315 -2.03 -3.59 34.90
N PRO A 316 -2.17 -2.24 34.97
CA PRO A 316 -3.31 -1.54 34.37
C PRO A 316 -3.41 -1.74 32.84
N PHE A 317 -4.59 -2.12 32.35
CA PHE A 317 -4.86 -2.22 30.93
C PHE A 317 -4.86 -0.82 30.28
N ASN A 318 -4.15 -0.70 29.16
CA ASN A 318 -4.04 0.48 28.32
C ASN A 318 -4.19 0.02 26.86
N PHE A 319 -5.24 0.49 26.21
CA PHE A 319 -5.55 0.11 24.84
C PHE A 319 -4.49 0.57 23.83
N GLU A 320 -3.98 1.80 23.95
CA GLU A 320 -2.96 2.33 23.03
C GLU A 320 -1.71 1.45 23.01
N ARG A 321 -1.25 1.02 24.19
CA ARG A 321 -0.09 0.12 24.33
C ARG A 321 -0.35 -1.30 23.82
N SER A 322 -1.60 -1.74 23.84
CA SER A 322 -1.99 -3.01 23.20
C SER A 322 -2.01 -2.88 21.67
N VAL A 323 -2.34 -1.70 21.12
CA VAL A 323 -2.25 -1.43 19.68
C VAL A 323 -0.79 -1.41 19.22
N ASP A 324 0.13 -0.80 19.98
CA ASP A 324 1.57 -0.83 19.70
C ASP A 324 2.09 -2.27 19.60
N ASP A 325 1.77 -3.09 20.60
CA ASP A 325 2.12 -4.51 20.65
C ASP A 325 1.50 -5.30 19.48
N TRP A 326 0.27 -4.96 19.06
CA TRP A 326 -0.39 -5.58 17.92
C TRP A 326 0.27 -5.22 16.58
N VAL A 327 0.65 -3.95 16.38
CA VAL A 327 1.41 -3.50 15.21
C VAL A 327 2.77 -4.21 15.17
N PHE A 328 3.48 -4.27 16.30
CA PHE A 328 4.75 -4.99 16.41
C PHE A 328 4.59 -6.49 16.12
N MET A 329 3.55 -7.14 16.64
CA MET A 329 3.27 -8.55 16.35
C MET A 329 3.06 -8.82 14.85
N CYS A 330 2.44 -7.90 14.12
CA CYS A 330 2.23 -8.07 12.69
C CYS A 330 3.55 -8.13 11.90
N PHE A 331 4.65 -7.54 12.41
CA PHE A 331 5.98 -7.61 11.76
C PHE A 331 6.54 -9.04 11.68
N PHE A 332 6.17 -9.97 12.59
CA PHE A 332 6.62 -11.37 12.54
C PHE A 332 6.00 -12.19 11.41
N VAL A 333 4.79 -11.81 10.97
CA VAL A 333 4.13 -12.39 9.78
C VAL A 333 4.75 -11.83 8.49
N GLY A 334 5.71 -10.91 8.64
CA GLY A 334 6.57 -10.31 7.64
C GLY A 334 6.45 -8.78 7.63
N ASN A 335 7.34 -8.14 6.88
CA ASN A 335 7.30 -6.72 6.56
C ASN A 335 8.12 -6.50 5.27
N ASP A 336 8.41 -5.26 4.92
CA ASP A 336 9.21 -4.93 3.74
C ASP A 336 10.72 -5.14 3.93
N PHE A 337 11.18 -5.25 5.19
CA PHE A 337 12.59 -5.24 5.57
C PHE A 337 13.10 -6.61 6.06
N LEU A 338 12.19 -7.45 6.56
CA LEU A 338 12.49 -8.79 7.06
C LEU A 338 11.66 -9.88 6.36
N PRO A 339 12.24 -11.06 6.10
CA PRO A 339 11.47 -12.22 5.67
C PRO A 339 10.49 -12.65 6.77
N HIS A 340 9.33 -13.15 6.38
CA HIS A 340 8.35 -13.72 7.31
C HIS A 340 8.92 -14.99 7.95
N LEU A 341 8.57 -15.27 9.21
CA LEU A 341 8.94 -16.54 9.84
C LEU A 341 8.26 -17.71 9.10
N PRO A 342 8.93 -18.84 8.82
CA PRO A 342 8.35 -19.95 8.06
C PRO A 342 7.05 -20.49 8.66
N SER A 343 6.92 -20.44 9.98
CA SER A 343 5.77 -20.87 10.78
C SER A 343 4.61 -19.86 10.83
N LEU A 344 4.74 -18.66 10.24
CA LEU A 344 3.73 -17.59 10.32
C LEU A 344 3.32 -17.07 8.92
N GLU A 345 2.14 -17.48 8.45
CA GLU A 345 1.51 -16.93 7.24
C GLU A 345 0.08 -16.41 7.50
N ILE A 346 -0.22 -15.20 6.99
CA ILE A 346 -1.54 -14.55 7.13
C ILE A 346 -2.68 -15.47 6.66
N ARG A 347 -2.46 -16.24 5.58
CA ARG A 347 -3.46 -17.15 4.99
C ARG A 347 -3.90 -18.27 5.95
N GLU A 348 -3.08 -18.56 6.97
CA GLU A 348 -3.26 -19.63 7.95
C GLU A 348 -3.76 -19.12 9.30
N GLY A 349 -4.11 -17.83 9.40
CA GLY A 349 -4.53 -17.20 10.65
C GLY A 349 -3.36 -16.90 11.60
N ALA A 350 -2.16 -16.62 11.07
CA ALA A 350 -0.99 -16.34 11.92
C ALA A 350 -1.19 -15.14 12.85
N ILE A 351 -1.89 -14.08 12.41
CA ILE A 351 -2.18 -12.91 13.26
C ILE A 351 -3.11 -13.32 14.41
N ASP A 352 -4.18 -14.08 14.12
CA ASP A 352 -5.12 -14.58 15.13
C ASP A 352 -4.43 -15.48 16.17
N ARG A 353 -3.48 -16.30 15.70
CA ARG A 353 -2.62 -17.13 16.57
C ARG A 353 -1.68 -16.29 17.45
N LEU A 354 -1.03 -15.27 16.88
CA LEU A 354 -0.16 -14.37 17.64
C LEU A 354 -0.93 -13.60 18.71
N VAL A 355 -2.14 -13.11 18.40
CA VAL A 355 -3.03 -12.46 19.37
C VAL A 355 -3.43 -13.41 20.50
N GLY A 356 -3.71 -14.69 20.19
CA GLY A 356 -3.94 -15.72 21.21
C GLY A 356 -2.73 -15.93 22.13
N ILE A 357 -1.55 -16.17 21.55
CA ILE A 357 -0.30 -16.36 22.29
C ILE A 357 0.03 -15.13 23.15
N TYR A 358 -0.16 -13.92 22.61
CA TYR A 358 0.04 -12.66 23.34
C TYR A 358 -0.81 -12.60 24.61
N LYS A 359 -2.12 -12.89 24.50
CA LYS A 359 -3.01 -12.93 25.67
C LYS A 359 -2.56 -13.93 26.72
N ASP A 360 -2.12 -15.12 26.32
CA ASP A 360 -1.68 -16.17 27.23
C ASP A 360 -0.31 -15.86 27.89
N VAL A 361 0.54 -15.11 27.21
CA VAL A 361 1.91 -14.79 27.65
C VAL A 361 1.99 -13.46 28.42
N VAL A 362 1.20 -12.44 28.07
CA VAL A 362 1.34 -11.09 28.64
C VAL A 362 0.97 -10.99 30.12
N HIS A 363 0.20 -11.94 30.65
CA HIS A 363 0.00 -12.10 32.09
C HIS A 363 1.29 -12.45 32.85
N LYS A 364 2.32 -12.97 32.15
CA LYS A 364 3.63 -13.36 32.69
C LYS A 364 4.74 -12.35 32.42
N THR A 365 4.57 -11.47 31.42
CA THR A 365 5.58 -10.46 31.02
C THR A 365 5.69 -9.28 32.00
N GLY A 366 4.68 -9.07 32.86
CA GLY A 366 4.60 -7.91 33.75
C GLY A 366 4.43 -6.56 33.02
N GLY A 367 4.08 -6.58 31.73
CA GLY A 367 3.82 -5.38 30.93
C GLY A 367 3.87 -5.62 29.42
N TYR A 368 3.65 -4.55 28.65
CA TYR A 368 3.63 -4.54 27.18
C TYR A 368 4.99 -4.91 26.55
N LEU A 369 4.96 -5.42 25.32
CA LEU A 369 6.16 -5.78 24.55
C LEU A 369 6.93 -4.53 24.12
N THR A 370 6.21 -3.45 23.85
CA THR A 370 6.73 -2.22 23.25
C THR A 370 6.46 -0.99 24.11
N GLU A 371 7.32 0.02 23.98
CA GLU A 371 7.22 1.31 24.67
C GLU A 371 7.80 2.43 23.79
N ASN A 372 6.94 3.27 23.21
CA ASN A 372 7.34 4.44 22.40
C ASN A 372 8.40 4.12 21.30
N GLY A 373 8.22 3.02 20.57
CA GLY A 373 9.16 2.57 19.52
C GLY A 373 10.33 1.71 20.01
N PHE A 374 10.45 1.43 21.31
CA PHE A 374 11.43 0.49 21.87
C PHE A 374 10.80 -0.87 22.16
N VAL A 375 11.57 -1.95 21.95
CA VAL A 375 11.15 -3.34 22.20
C VAL A 375 11.77 -3.84 23.52
N ASN A 376 10.98 -4.47 24.38
CA ASN A 376 11.49 -5.25 25.50
C ASN A 376 11.75 -6.69 25.05
N LEU A 377 13.03 -7.02 24.84
CA LEU A 377 13.45 -8.31 24.28
C LEU A 377 13.13 -9.51 25.16
N GLU A 378 13.20 -9.39 26.48
CA GLU A 378 12.86 -10.46 27.43
C GLU A 378 11.38 -10.87 27.30
N ARG A 379 10.50 -9.88 27.08
CA ARG A 379 9.06 -10.13 26.87
C ARG A 379 8.77 -10.73 25.49
N VAL A 380 9.52 -10.33 24.47
CA VAL A 380 9.42 -10.91 23.12
C VAL A 380 9.91 -12.36 23.11
N GLU A 381 10.96 -12.67 23.87
CA GLU A 381 11.47 -14.05 23.99
C GLU A 381 10.38 -15.01 24.48
N LEU A 382 9.59 -14.63 25.49
CA LEU A 382 8.48 -15.45 26.00
C LEU A 382 7.42 -15.76 24.92
N ILE A 383 7.14 -14.83 24.01
CA ILE A 383 6.24 -15.06 22.88
C ILE A 383 6.91 -15.97 21.84
N MET A 384 8.18 -15.75 21.51
CA MET A 384 8.92 -16.59 20.56
C MET A 384 9.08 -18.03 21.06
N GLN A 385 9.26 -18.24 22.36
CA GLN A 385 9.24 -19.57 22.99
C GLN A 385 7.88 -20.25 22.80
N ALA A 386 6.77 -19.53 23.01
CA ALA A 386 5.41 -20.05 22.82
C ALA A 386 5.07 -20.34 21.34
N VAL A 387 5.54 -19.50 20.40
CA VAL A 387 5.49 -19.78 18.95
C VAL A 387 6.32 -21.03 18.62
N GLY A 388 7.53 -21.14 19.18
CA GLY A 388 8.43 -22.29 19.04
C GLY A 388 7.79 -23.65 19.38
N VAL A 389 6.99 -23.70 20.44
CA VAL A 389 6.22 -24.90 20.84
C VAL A 389 5.10 -25.25 19.84
N ALA A 390 4.61 -24.27 19.08
CA ALA A 390 3.55 -24.48 18.08
C ALA A 390 4.06 -24.83 16.67
N GLU A 391 5.34 -24.57 16.34
CA GLU A 391 5.87 -24.66 14.97
C GLU A 391 5.64 -26.01 14.28
N ASP A 392 6.06 -27.11 14.92
CA ASP A 392 5.97 -28.45 14.32
C ASP A 392 4.51 -28.84 14.02
N ASN A 393 3.57 -28.39 14.85
CA ASN A 393 2.14 -28.61 14.64
C ASN A 393 1.57 -27.72 13.53
N ILE A 394 2.12 -26.52 13.31
CA ILE A 394 1.76 -25.65 12.19
C ILE A 394 2.21 -26.28 10.87
N PHE A 395 3.46 -26.76 10.78
CA PHE A 395 3.98 -27.35 9.54
C PHE A 395 3.26 -28.65 9.16
N LYS A 396 2.98 -29.52 10.14
CA LYS A 396 2.18 -30.73 9.92
C LYS A 396 0.77 -30.38 9.43
N LYS A 397 0.10 -29.41 10.06
CA LYS A 397 -1.25 -28.97 9.64
C LYS A 397 -1.25 -28.35 8.24
N ARG A 398 -0.26 -27.53 7.90
CA ARG A 398 -0.09 -26.95 6.55
C ARG A 398 -0.07 -28.06 5.49
N LYS A 399 0.78 -29.07 5.67
CA LYS A 399 0.87 -30.20 4.73
C LYS A 399 -0.44 -30.98 4.62
N ASP A 400 -1.11 -31.22 5.75
CA ASP A 400 -2.44 -31.85 5.79
C ASP A 400 -3.49 -31.07 4.97
N ASP A 401 -3.53 -29.74 5.13
CA ASP A 401 -4.49 -28.87 4.44
C ASP A 401 -4.14 -28.66 2.95
N ASP A 402 -2.86 -28.81 2.56
CA ASP A 402 -2.40 -28.83 1.15
C ASP A 402 -2.72 -30.15 0.42
N VAL A 403 -2.82 -31.29 1.12
CA VAL A 403 -3.16 -32.60 0.53
C VAL A 403 -4.68 -32.77 0.32
N ARG A 404 -5.49 -32.15 1.19
CA ARG A 404 -6.97 -32.22 1.16
C ARG A 404 -7.70 -31.62 -0.06
N PRO A 405 -7.19 -30.66 -0.86
CA PRO A 405 -7.91 -30.09 -2.00
C PRO A 405 -8.22 -31.14 -3.07
N HIS A 406 -7.31 -32.08 -3.29
CA HIS A 406 -7.41 -33.10 -4.35
C HIS A 406 -8.58 -34.08 -4.11
N SER A 407 -8.93 -34.35 -2.85
CA SER A 407 -9.95 -35.34 -2.50
C SER A 407 -11.40 -34.83 -2.57
N ARG A 408 -11.63 -33.51 -2.56
CA ARG A 408 -13.00 -32.94 -2.53
C ARG A 408 -13.67 -32.81 -3.90
N CYS A 409 -12.90 -32.77 -4.99
CA CYS A 409 -13.47 -32.63 -6.34
C CYS A 409 -14.22 -33.91 -6.80
N CYS A 410 -13.70 -35.09 -6.46
CA CYS A 410 -14.29 -36.38 -6.90
C CYS A 410 -15.63 -36.76 -6.23
N LEU A 411 -15.97 -36.19 -5.06
CA LEU A 411 -17.13 -36.63 -4.25
C LEU A 411 -18.41 -35.83 -4.50
N LEU A 412 -18.38 -34.78 -5.33
CA LEU A 412 -19.55 -33.92 -5.61
C LEU A 412 -20.27 -34.23 -6.93
N SER A 413 -19.72 -35.09 -7.80
CA SER A 413 -20.35 -35.46 -9.08
C SER A 413 -21.39 -36.60 -8.98
N THR A 414 -21.39 -37.38 -7.89
CA THR A 414 -22.15 -38.65 -7.78
C THR A 414 -23.49 -38.56 -7.03
N ARG A 415 -24.01 -37.35 -6.73
CA ARG A 415 -25.19 -37.18 -5.87
C ARG A 415 -26.30 -36.21 -6.33
N ARG A 416 -26.45 -35.98 -7.64
CA ARG A 416 -27.63 -35.30 -8.23
C ARG A 416 -28.11 -35.91 -9.55
N SER A 417 -28.80 -37.05 -9.47
CA SER A 417 -29.79 -37.48 -10.47
C SER A 417 -30.62 -38.64 -9.91
N GLY A 418 -31.83 -38.34 -9.44
CA GLY A 418 -32.74 -39.30 -8.82
C GLY A 418 -34.18 -38.81 -8.87
N GLY A 419 -34.84 -39.01 -10.02
CA GLY A 419 -36.26 -38.77 -10.26
C GLY A 419 -36.80 -39.88 -11.17
N PRO A 420 -38.06 -40.33 -11.01
CA PRO A 420 -38.44 -41.67 -11.45
C PRO A 420 -38.95 -41.78 -12.90
N ALA A 421 -38.56 -42.89 -13.53
CA ALA A 421 -39.31 -43.73 -14.47
C ALA A 421 -40.16 -43.07 -15.58
N GLY A 422 -39.65 -43.18 -16.82
CA GLY A 422 -40.45 -43.32 -18.04
C GLY A 422 -39.81 -44.42 -18.90
N ALA A 423 -40.59 -45.38 -19.38
CA ALA A 423 -40.07 -46.60 -20.01
C ALA A 423 -40.25 -46.61 -21.54
N SER A 424 -39.17 -46.92 -22.26
CA SER A 424 -39.21 -47.46 -23.63
C SER A 424 -37.86 -48.12 -23.95
N ASN A 425 -37.88 -49.37 -24.44
CA ASN A 425 -36.68 -50.07 -24.89
C ASN A 425 -36.21 -49.55 -26.25
N ASP A 426 -34.90 -49.54 -26.48
CA ASP A 426 -34.32 -50.15 -27.68
C ASP A 426 -32.82 -50.48 -27.49
N MET A 427 -32.31 -51.42 -28.29
CA MET A 427 -30.97 -52.04 -28.13
C MET A 427 -29.88 -51.43 -29.03
N ASP A 428 -28.62 -51.66 -28.61
CA ASP A 428 -27.36 -51.60 -29.38
C ASP A 428 -26.97 -50.28 -30.11
N ASN A 429 -25.81 -49.71 -29.75
CA ASN A 429 -24.54 -50.11 -30.37
C ASN A 429 -23.31 -49.57 -29.60
N ARG A 430 -22.13 -50.08 -29.93
CA ARG A 430 -20.85 -49.92 -29.20
C ARG A 430 -20.15 -48.59 -29.50
N GLY A 431 -19.51 -48.02 -28.47
CA GLY A 431 -18.62 -46.85 -28.61
C GLY A 431 -17.72 -46.63 -27.39
N VAL A 432 -16.61 -47.35 -27.29
CA VAL A 432 -15.62 -47.15 -26.20
C VAL A 432 -14.84 -45.86 -26.45
N LYS A 433 -15.26 -44.75 -25.84
CA LYS A 433 -14.42 -43.55 -25.70
C LYS A 433 -13.50 -43.71 -24.49
N ARG A 434 -12.21 -43.94 -24.75
CA ARG A 434 -11.15 -43.79 -23.74
C ARG A 434 -11.18 -42.34 -23.25
N LYS A 435 -11.16 -42.12 -21.94
CA LYS A 435 -10.81 -40.81 -21.40
C LYS A 435 -9.35 -40.53 -21.74
N ALA A 436 -9.06 -39.36 -22.28
CA ALA A 436 -7.71 -38.83 -22.20
C ALA A 436 -7.44 -38.48 -20.73
N GLU A 437 -6.29 -38.90 -20.23
CA GLU A 437 -5.77 -38.45 -18.94
C GLU A 437 -5.15 -37.08 -19.19
N ASP A 438 -5.75 -36.06 -18.56
CA ASP A 438 -5.29 -34.68 -18.63
C ASP A 438 -4.22 -34.51 -17.55
N SER A 439 -2.95 -34.71 -17.92
CA SER A 439 -1.82 -34.85 -16.99
C SER A 439 -0.65 -33.91 -17.29
N ASP A 440 -0.94 -32.67 -17.69
CA ASP A 440 0.07 -31.60 -17.86
C ASP A 440 -0.04 -30.54 -16.74
N SER A 441 -0.07 -31.00 -15.49
CA SER A 441 0.41 -30.18 -14.38
C SER A 441 1.91 -30.36 -14.26
N GLU A 442 2.70 -29.31 -14.49
CA GLU A 442 4.15 -29.35 -14.24
C GLU A 442 4.41 -29.87 -12.82
N PRO A 443 5.42 -30.74 -12.62
CA PRO A 443 5.72 -31.27 -11.30
C PRO A 443 6.10 -30.13 -10.36
N GLU A 444 5.37 -29.97 -9.26
CA GLU A 444 5.73 -28.99 -8.23
C GLU A 444 7.18 -29.25 -7.77
N PRO A 445 8.04 -28.22 -7.71
CA PRO A 445 9.46 -28.41 -7.42
C PRO A 445 9.63 -29.07 -6.04
N GLU A 446 10.46 -30.11 -5.98
CA GLU A 446 10.63 -30.91 -4.77
C GLU A 446 11.07 -30.04 -3.57
N ASP A 447 10.18 -29.88 -2.59
CA ASP A 447 10.53 -29.23 -1.32
C ASP A 447 11.48 -30.14 -0.54
N ASN A 448 12.77 -29.94 -0.78
CA ASN A 448 13.86 -30.65 -0.12
C ASN A 448 13.92 -30.42 1.40
N VAL A 449 13.31 -29.34 1.91
CA VAL A 449 13.34 -29.01 3.35
C VAL A 449 12.35 -29.88 4.14
N ARG A 450 11.17 -30.16 3.60
CA ARG A 450 10.12 -31.00 4.22
C ARG A 450 9.84 -30.59 5.67
N LEU A 451 9.26 -29.41 5.84
CA LEU A 451 9.00 -28.78 7.16
C LEU A 451 8.07 -29.61 8.07
N TRP A 452 7.27 -30.51 7.52
CA TRP A 452 6.33 -31.37 8.27
C TRP A 452 6.98 -32.62 8.90
N GLU A 453 8.22 -32.94 8.54
CA GLU A 453 8.97 -34.12 9.00
C GLU A 453 10.00 -33.77 10.09
N GLU A 454 10.29 -34.73 10.98
CA GLU A 454 11.39 -34.59 11.95
C GLU A 454 12.73 -34.32 11.26
N GLY A 455 13.61 -33.59 11.95
CA GLY A 455 14.90 -33.15 11.38
C GLY A 455 14.79 -32.00 10.36
N TRP A 456 13.63 -31.34 10.24
CA TRP A 456 13.47 -30.22 9.29
C TRP A 456 14.40 -29.05 9.57
N LYS A 457 14.79 -28.81 10.84
CA LYS A 457 15.72 -27.72 11.19
C LYS A 457 17.09 -27.94 10.56
N GLN A 458 17.62 -29.17 10.59
CA GLN A 458 18.86 -29.57 9.90
C GLN A 458 18.77 -29.32 8.40
N ARG A 459 17.69 -29.79 7.76
CA ARG A 459 17.46 -29.59 6.32
C ARG A 459 17.30 -28.12 5.96
N TYR A 460 16.57 -27.35 6.75
CA TYR A 460 16.36 -25.91 6.53
C TYR A 460 17.67 -25.13 6.57
N TYR A 461 18.48 -25.28 7.63
CA TYR A 461 19.75 -24.56 7.71
C TYR A 461 20.72 -24.99 6.60
N LYS A 462 20.80 -26.30 6.30
CA LYS A 462 21.70 -26.79 5.26
C LYS A 462 21.27 -26.39 3.84
N THR A 463 19.97 -26.40 3.53
CA THR A 463 19.47 -26.01 2.20
C THR A 463 19.41 -24.48 2.00
N LYS A 464 19.12 -23.69 3.05
CA LYS A 464 18.91 -22.23 2.92
C LYS A 464 20.12 -21.37 3.23
N PHE A 465 21.08 -21.89 4.01
CA PHE A 465 22.27 -21.15 4.42
C PHE A 465 23.59 -21.89 4.13
N ASP A 466 23.53 -23.15 3.66
CA ASP A 466 24.67 -24.07 3.51
C ASP A 466 25.41 -24.45 4.82
N VAL A 467 24.84 -24.07 5.98
CA VAL A 467 25.41 -24.28 7.31
C VAL A 467 24.74 -25.46 8.03
N ASP A 468 25.50 -26.19 8.86
CA ASP A 468 24.93 -27.24 9.72
C ASP A 468 24.13 -26.65 10.89
N ALA A 469 23.00 -27.24 11.26
CA ALA A 469 22.17 -26.74 12.36
C ALA A 469 22.83 -26.84 13.75
N THR A 470 23.95 -27.56 13.90
CA THR A 470 24.78 -27.54 15.12
C THR A 470 25.67 -26.29 15.23
N ASP A 471 25.80 -25.48 14.18
CA ASP A 471 26.48 -24.18 14.25
C ASP A 471 25.64 -23.17 15.04
N ASP A 472 25.83 -23.19 16.36
CA ASP A 472 25.17 -22.32 17.31
C ASP A 472 25.64 -20.86 17.20
N GLU A 473 26.84 -20.60 16.68
CA GLU A 473 27.35 -19.25 16.46
C GLU A 473 26.65 -18.57 15.27
N PHE A 474 26.57 -19.25 14.13
CA PHE A 474 25.82 -18.78 12.97
C PHE A 474 24.34 -18.58 13.31
N ARG A 475 23.73 -19.53 14.02
CA ARG A 475 22.32 -19.42 14.43
C ARG A 475 22.07 -18.23 15.36
N LYS A 476 22.93 -17.98 16.35
CA LYS A 476 22.86 -16.77 17.20
C LYS A 476 23.01 -15.50 16.39
N LYS A 477 23.94 -15.46 15.43
CA LYS A 477 24.14 -14.30 14.54
C LYS A 477 22.91 -13.99 13.69
N VAL A 478 22.27 -15.00 13.09
CA VAL A 478 21.01 -14.83 12.33
C VAL A 478 19.88 -14.31 13.23
N VAL A 479 19.72 -14.88 14.44
CA VAL A 479 18.71 -14.41 15.40
C VAL A 479 18.98 -12.97 15.83
N GLN A 480 20.24 -12.63 16.15
CA GLN A 480 20.64 -11.28 16.52
C GLN A 480 20.29 -10.28 15.41
N SER A 481 20.71 -10.54 14.16
CA SER A 481 20.40 -9.64 13.04
C SER A 481 18.90 -9.54 12.73
N TYR A 482 18.11 -10.61 12.95
CA TYR A 482 16.65 -10.56 12.81
C TYR A 482 16.00 -9.69 13.90
N VAL A 483 16.46 -9.81 15.16
CA VAL A 483 15.99 -9.02 16.30
C VAL A 483 16.43 -7.54 16.20
N GLU A 484 17.66 -7.28 15.77
CA GLU A 484 18.13 -5.95 15.41
C GLU A 484 17.27 -5.36 14.29
N GLY A 485 16.92 -6.16 13.28
CA GLY A 485 15.97 -5.81 12.24
C GLY A 485 14.58 -5.47 12.78
N LEU A 486 14.00 -6.26 13.68
CA LEU A 486 12.68 -5.97 14.29
C LEU A 486 12.70 -4.68 15.10
N CYS A 487 13.76 -4.46 15.88
CA CYS A 487 14.01 -3.21 16.57
C CYS A 487 14.21 -2.04 15.60
N TRP A 488 14.88 -2.26 14.46
CA TRP A 488 15.05 -1.26 13.41
C TRP A 488 13.73 -0.93 12.72
N VAL A 489 12.86 -1.91 12.42
CA VAL A 489 11.53 -1.69 11.81
C VAL A 489 10.62 -0.96 12.78
N LEU A 490 10.53 -1.38 14.04
CA LEU A 490 9.74 -0.66 15.04
C LEU A 490 10.28 0.76 15.25
N ARG A 491 11.61 0.94 15.32
CA ARG A 491 12.18 2.28 15.34
C ARG A 491 11.82 3.04 14.08
N TYR A 492 11.98 2.51 12.88
CA TYR A 492 11.67 3.20 11.62
C TYR A 492 10.21 3.70 11.54
N TYR A 493 9.28 2.98 12.18
CA TYR A 493 7.87 3.38 12.27
C TYR A 493 7.61 4.48 13.32
N TYR A 494 8.50 4.68 14.30
CA TYR A 494 8.31 5.59 15.44
C TYR A 494 9.43 6.67 15.62
N GLN A 495 10.56 6.55 14.89
CA GLN A 495 11.86 7.26 15.05
C GLN A 495 12.67 7.18 13.71
N VAL A 496 13.63 8.08 13.45
CA VAL A 496 14.30 8.24 12.12
C VAL A 496 15.84 8.15 12.23
N ASN A 497 16.55 7.49 11.26
CA ASN A 497 17.92 7.85 10.77
C ASN A 497 18.53 6.91 9.67
N HIS A 498 19.60 7.36 8.98
CA HIS A 498 20.20 6.82 7.72
C HIS A 498 21.75 6.62 7.73
N THR A 499 22.35 5.92 6.73
CA THR A 499 23.62 6.27 5.98
C THR A 499 24.02 5.33 4.79
N SER A 500 25.04 5.71 3.96
CA SER A 500 25.72 4.97 2.84
C SER A 500 27.21 5.47 2.61
N ALA A 501 28.18 4.82 1.86
CA ALA A 501 29.49 5.34 1.26
C ALA A 501 30.64 4.32 0.80
N THR A 502 31.18 4.35 -0.49
CA THR A 502 32.58 4.07 -1.08
C THR A 502 33.04 3.04 -2.24
N GLU A 503 32.41 2.85 -3.43
CA GLU A 503 32.83 2.08 -4.69
C GLU A 503 34.33 2.07 -5.18
N SER A 504 34.84 1.33 -6.19
CA SER A 504 34.41 0.24 -7.13
C SER A 504 35.67 -0.49 -7.66
N SER A 505 35.64 -1.65 -8.33
CA SER A 505 35.27 -2.96 -7.78
C SER A 505 33.89 -3.62 -7.99
N ILE A 506 32.81 -2.97 -8.44
CA ILE A 506 31.41 -3.40 -8.15
C ILE A 506 30.60 -4.18 -9.20
N ILE A 507 31.22 -4.67 -10.28
CA ILE A 507 30.44 -5.35 -11.33
C ILE A 507 29.66 -6.58 -10.80
N ASP A 508 30.13 -7.19 -9.71
CA ASP A 508 29.45 -8.24 -8.92
C ASP A 508 28.09 -7.81 -8.33
N PHE A 509 27.78 -6.51 -8.24
CA PHE A 509 26.47 -6.03 -7.76
C PHE A 509 25.39 -5.98 -8.85
N TYR A 510 25.76 -6.17 -10.11
CA TYR A 510 24.84 -6.10 -11.24
C TYR A 510 24.97 -7.37 -12.10
N PRO A 511 24.59 -8.55 -11.57
CA PRO A 511 24.62 -9.78 -12.34
C PRO A 511 23.54 -9.78 -13.44
N ASP A 512 23.89 -10.27 -14.63
CA ASP A 512 22.97 -10.38 -15.78
C ASP A 512 21.79 -11.33 -15.52
N ASP A 513 22.00 -12.36 -14.69
CA ASP A 513 20.96 -13.29 -14.24
C ASP A 513 21.08 -13.61 -12.74
N PHE A 514 19.96 -13.96 -12.12
CA PHE A 514 19.85 -14.33 -10.71
C PHE A 514 18.76 -15.37 -10.45
N ALA A 515 18.99 -16.20 -9.44
CA ALA A 515 18.06 -17.23 -9.00
C ALA A 515 16.93 -16.65 -8.11
N ILE A 516 15.75 -17.26 -8.18
CA ILE A 516 14.60 -16.96 -7.31
C ILE A 516 14.29 -18.20 -6.47
N ASP A 517 14.52 -18.13 -5.17
CA ASP A 517 14.12 -19.19 -4.24
C ASP A 517 12.63 -19.06 -3.91
N LEU A 518 11.82 -20.01 -4.39
CA LEU A 518 10.38 -20.05 -4.12
C LEU A 518 10.04 -20.28 -2.64
N ASN A 519 10.92 -20.91 -1.86
CA ASN A 519 10.74 -21.19 -0.43
C ASN A 519 9.33 -21.75 -0.07
N GLY A 520 8.86 -22.73 -0.85
CA GLY A 520 7.53 -23.36 -0.69
C GLY A 520 6.34 -22.50 -1.16
N LYS A 521 6.57 -21.41 -1.90
CA LYS A 521 5.51 -20.59 -2.52
C LYS A 521 5.23 -21.02 -3.96
N LYS A 522 3.97 -20.89 -4.36
CA LYS A 522 3.46 -21.36 -5.66
C LYS A 522 3.90 -20.52 -6.88
N TYR A 523 4.32 -19.27 -6.68
CA TYR A 523 4.60 -18.34 -7.78
C TYR A 523 5.92 -17.57 -7.57
N ALA A 524 6.67 -17.31 -8.65
CA ALA A 524 7.96 -16.63 -8.61
C ALA A 524 7.94 -15.25 -7.91
N TRP A 525 6.87 -14.46 -8.12
CA TRP A 525 6.69 -13.17 -7.45
C TRP A 525 6.57 -13.26 -5.92
N GLN A 526 6.31 -14.45 -5.36
CA GLN A 526 6.32 -14.71 -3.92
C GLN A 526 7.69 -15.16 -3.37
N GLY A 527 8.63 -15.53 -4.25
CA GLY A 527 9.96 -16.02 -3.88
C GLY A 527 10.94 -14.92 -3.48
N VAL A 528 12.14 -15.33 -3.09
CA VAL A 528 13.26 -14.46 -2.72
C VAL A 528 14.26 -14.42 -3.87
N ALA A 529 14.45 -13.25 -4.49
CA ALA A 529 15.50 -13.05 -5.49
C ALA A 529 16.88 -13.00 -4.80
N LEU A 530 17.77 -13.91 -5.18
CA LEU A 530 19.09 -14.08 -4.60
C LEU A 530 20.09 -13.12 -5.24
N LEU A 531 20.06 -11.85 -4.81
CA LEU A 531 20.97 -10.80 -5.26
C LEU A 531 22.07 -10.55 -4.21
N PRO A 532 23.33 -10.30 -4.62
CA PRO A 532 24.38 -9.92 -3.70
C PRO A 532 24.06 -8.56 -3.07
N PHE A 533 24.20 -8.42 -1.75
CA PHE A 533 24.02 -7.13 -1.09
C PHE A 533 25.10 -6.15 -1.55
N VAL A 534 24.69 -4.92 -1.91
CA VAL A 534 25.62 -3.84 -2.20
C VAL A 534 26.43 -3.57 -0.92
N ASP A 535 27.74 -3.83 -0.98
CA ASP A 535 28.65 -3.30 0.04
C ASP A 535 28.62 -1.79 -0.11
N GLU A 536 28.17 -1.15 0.97
CA GLU A 536 28.10 0.29 1.07
C GLU A 536 29.47 0.92 0.86
N ARG A 537 30.52 0.36 1.47
CA ARG A 537 31.93 0.72 1.26
C ARG A 537 32.44 0.40 -0.11
N ARG A 538 31.55 -0.08 -0.97
CA ARG A 538 31.67 -0.19 -2.42
C ARG A 538 30.40 0.42 -3.10
N LEU A 539 29.89 1.61 -2.70
CA LEU A 539 28.87 2.37 -3.49
C LEU A 539 29.27 3.79 -3.96
N ARG A 540 30.04 4.57 -3.20
CA ARG A 540 30.24 6.03 -3.36
C ARG A 540 31.64 6.54 -3.83
N ALA A 541 32.61 5.69 -4.20
CA ALA A 541 34.02 6.11 -4.43
C ALA A 541 34.60 5.90 -5.84
N ALA A 542 34.11 4.97 -6.67
CA ALA A 542 34.21 5.16 -8.12
C ALA A 542 33.11 6.09 -8.63
N LEU A 543 31.95 6.16 -7.96
CA LEU A 543 31.14 7.38 -8.00
C LEU A 543 31.97 8.64 -7.66
N ALA A 544 32.98 8.57 -6.77
CA ALA A 544 33.86 9.72 -6.54
C ALA A 544 34.89 9.96 -7.66
N ASP A 545 35.31 8.90 -8.38
CA ASP A 545 36.14 9.02 -9.58
C ASP A 545 35.36 9.65 -10.75
N VAL A 546 34.04 9.40 -10.88
CA VAL A 546 33.20 9.95 -11.98
C VAL A 546 32.36 11.19 -11.61
N TYR A 547 32.24 11.58 -10.34
CA TYR A 547 31.57 12.85 -9.96
C TYR A 547 32.13 14.11 -10.66
N PRO A 548 33.44 14.21 -10.99
CA PRO A 548 33.96 15.34 -11.78
C PRO A 548 33.43 15.42 -13.22
N ASP A 549 32.93 14.32 -13.77
CA ASP A 549 32.46 14.22 -15.15
C ASP A 549 30.97 14.59 -15.32
N LEU A 550 30.25 14.83 -14.21
CA LEU A 550 28.85 15.26 -14.23
C LEU A 550 28.69 16.62 -14.92
N SER A 551 27.61 16.76 -15.69
CA SER A 551 27.20 18.07 -16.21
C SER A 551 26.84 19.06 -15.09
N PRO A 552 26.80 20.38 -15.36
CA PRO A 552 26.40 21.36 -14.36
C PRO A 552 25.01 21.12 -13.76
N GLU A 553 24.07 20.59 -14.54
CA GLU A 553 22.69 20.32 -14.11
C GLU A 553 22.62 19.09 -13.18
N GLU A 554 23.26 17.98 -13.57
CA GLU A 554 23.41 16.80 -12.71
C GLU A 554 24.20 17.11 -11.43
N GLY A 555 25.25 17.93 -11.56
CA GLY A 555 26.06 18.42 -10.46
C GLY A 555 25.27 19.31 -9.49
N GLU A 556 24.36 20.15 -9.97
CA GLU A 556 23.47 20.94 -9.12
C GLU A 556 22.43 20.07 -8.40
N ALA A 557 21.78 19.14 -9.11
CA ALA A 557 20.85 18.17 -8.51
C ALA A 557 21.52 17.32 -7.41
N TYR A 558 22.70 16.75 -7.69
CA TYR A 558 23.48 16.00 -6.72
C TYR A 558 23.94 16.89 -5.56
N SER A 559 24.41 18.11 -5.83
CA SER A 559 24.83 19.07 -4.80
C SER A 559 23.68 19.49 -3.90
N PHE A 560 22.47 19.65 -4.44
CA PHE A 560 21.27 20.01 -3.68
C PHE A 560 20.87 18.89 -2.72
N ILE A 561 20.78 17.65 -3.20
CA ILE A 561 20.48 16.47 -2.38
C ILE A 561 21.57 16.28 -1.30
N ALA A 562 22.86 16.35 -1.69
CA ALA A 562 23.99 16.22 -0.75
C ALA A 562 24.06 17.36 0.28
N LYS A 563 23.61 18.57 -0.06
CA LYS A 563 23.46 19.70 0.88
C LYS A 563 22.32 19.47 1.87
N GLN A 564 21.15 18.98 1.44
CA GLN A 564 20.08 18.59 2.38
C GLN A 564 20.56 17.54 3.38
N TYR A 565 21.28 16.50 2.92
CA TYR A 565 21.86 15.48 3.78
C TYR A 565 22.90 16.00 4.79
N LYS A 566 23.57 17.13 4.51
CA LYS A 566 24.63 17.70 5.36
C LYS A 566 24.19 18.93 6.17
N SER A 567 23.07 19.58 5.84
CA SER A 567 22.71 20.88 6.43
C SER A 567 22.08 20.75 7.83
N ARG A 568 22.92 20.56 8.84
CA ARG A 568 22.69 21.22 10.14
C ARG A 568 23.01 22.71 9.98
N ASN A 569 21.98 23.55 10.13
CA ASN A 569 22.02 25.01 10.29
C ASN A 569 23.11 25.79 9.51
N THR A 570 22.80 26.21 8.28
CA THR A 570 23.39 27.42 7.70
C THR A 570 22.49 28.63 7.98
N GLY A 571 23.07 29.71 8.48
CA GLY A 571 22.34 30.81 9.12
C GLY A 571 21.64 31.78 8.18
N GLN A 572 20.56 31.35 7.53
CA GLN A 572 19.58 32.25 6.91
C GLN A 572 18.48 32.64 7.90
N SER A 573 17.91 33.84 7.72
CA SER A 573 16.79 34.35 8.53
C SER A 573 15.55 33.47 8.38
N CYS A 574 15.30 32.61 9.37
CA CYS A 574 14.11 31.77 9.46
C CYS A 574 13.08 32.46 10.37
N CYS A 575 11.80 32.45 9.99
CA CYS A 575 10.72 32.84 10.91
C CYS A 575 9.80 31.66 11.20
N THR A 576 9.27 31.60 12.42
CA THR A 576 8.27 30.59 12.81
C THR A 576 6.91 31.04 12.31
N ILE A 577 6.15 30.16 11.68
CA ILE A 577 4.76 30.45 11.28
C ILE A 577 3.90 30.62 12.55
N PRO A 578 3.13 31.72 12.68
CA PRO A 578 2.04 31.78 13.67
C PRO A 578 1.00 30.71 13.33
N ALA A 579 0.75 29.79 14.27
CA ALA A 579 -0.08 28.62 14.03
C ALA A 579 -1.51 28.99 13.57
N GLU A 580 -2.00 30.15 14.03
CA GLU A 580 -3.30 30.73 13.70
C GLU A 580 -3.47 31.04 12.20
N LEU A 581 -2.37 31.32 11.49
CA LEU A 581 -2.37 31.65 10.06
C LEU A 581 -2.27 30.42 9.15
N CYS A 582 -2.02 29.23 9.71
CA CYS A 582 -1.79 27.99 8.97
C CYS A 582 -2.61 26.83 9.55
N HIS A 583 -3.86 27.12 9.96
CA HIS A 583 -4.81 26.15 10.52
C HIS A 583 -4.31 25.30 11.70
N GLY A 584 -3.37 25.83 12.50
CA GLY A 584 -2.72 25.14 13.62
C GLY A 584 -1.37 24.50 13.29
N ILE A 585 -0.97 24.46 12.01
CA ILE A 585 0.31 23.90 11.57
C ILE A 585 1.45 24.81 12.02
N GLN A 586 2.48 24.19 12.57
CA GLN A 586 3.67 24.84 13.07
C GLN A 586 4.89 24.45 12.22
N GLY A 587 5.86 25.34 12.14
CA GLY A 587 7.09 25.12 11.40
C GLY A 587 7.84 26.42 11.18
N THR A 588 8.94 26.35 10.43
CA THR A 588 9.71 27.52 10.03
C THR A 588 9.65 27.71 8.52
N ILE A 589 9.45 28.95 8.08
CA ILE A 589 9.54 29.32 6.67
C ILE A 589 10.82 30.10 6.39
N HIS A 590 11.39 29.83 5.21
CA HIS A 590 12.49 30.56 4.64
C HIS A 590 11.97 31.57 3.62
N LEU A 591 12.03 32.86 3.96
CA LEU A 591 11.68 33.96 3.07
C LEU A 591 12.97 34.64 2.58
N PRO A 592 13.10 34.95 1.27
CA PRO A 592 14.07 35.95 0.81
C PRO A 592 13.79 37.28 1.52
N TRP A 593 14.84 38.04 1.89
CA TRP A 593 14.70 39.28 2.68
C TRP A 593 13.69 40.30 2.11
N PHE A 594 13.58 40.38 0.78
CA PHE A 594 12.60 41.22 0.08
C PHE A 594 11.13 40.82 0.34
N CYS A 595 10.86 39.55 0.62
CA CYS A 595 9.50 39.03 0.78
C CYS A 595 8.91 39.34 2.18
N PHE A 596 9.74 39.67 3.17
CA PHE A 596 9.29 39.88 4.55
C PHE A 596 8.39 41.12 4.69
N PHE A 597 8.75 42.21 4.00
CA PHE A 597 7.94 43.42 3.92
C PHE A 597 6.69 43.23 3.05
N PHE A 598 6.78 42.36 2.04
CA PHE A 598 5.70 42.12 1.09
C PHE A 598 4.61 41.20 1.69
N LEU A 599 4.98 40.12 2.39
CA LEU A 599 4.03 39.16 2.97
C LEU A 599 3.18 39.80 4.09
N TYR A 600 3.79 40.60 4.97
CA TYR A 600 3.07 41.33 6.02
C TYR A 600 2.07 42.36 5.46
N PHE A 601 2.33 42.86 4.25
CA PHE A 601 1.43 43.77 3.52
C PHE A 601 0.37 43.00 2.69
N LEU A 602 0.75 41.89 2.05
CA LEU A 602 -0.13 41.03 1.24
C LEU A 602 -1.30 40.50 2.07
N CYS A 603 -0.99 39.93 3.25
CA CYS A 603 -1.98 39.36 4.17
C CYS A 603 -3.00 40.38 4.72
N PHE A 604 -2.81 41.67 4.47
CA PHE A 604 -3.71 42.74 4.94
C PHE A 604 -4.36 43.57 3.82
N VAL A 605 -3.87 43.50 2.56
CA VAL A 605 -4.20 44.53 1.54
C VAL A 605 -4.69 43.96 0.20
N ILE A 606 -4.35 42.72 -0.19
CA ILE A 606 -4.62 42.25 -1.57
C ILE A 606 -5.81 41.28 -1.62
N THR A 607 -6.85 41.70 -2.33
CA THR A 607 -8.11 40.98 -2.56
C THR A 607 -8.14 40.17 -3.87
N TRP A 608 -6.97 39.81 -4.40
CA TRP A 608 -6.82 38.99 -5.61
C TRP A 608 -6.00 37.74 -5.31
N ALA A 609 -6.47 36.59 -5.77
CA ALA A 609 -5.84 35.30 -5.52
C ALA A 609 -4.46 35.22 -6.20
N ILE A 610 -3.42 35.26 -5.38
CA ILE A 610 -2.03 35.04 -5.79
C ILE A 610 -1.46 33.96 -4.87
N SER A 611 -1.28 32.75 -5.39
CA SER A 611 -0.58 31.68 -4.68
C SER A 611 0.89 32.04 -4.48
N VAL A 612 1.44 31.81 -3.28
CA VAL A 612 2.86 32.08 -2.97
C VAL A 612 3.55 30.78 -2.57
N GLU A 613 4.57 30.37 -3.33
CA GLU A 613 5.44 29.25 -2.97
C GLU A 613 6.48 29.70 -1.92
N ILE A 614 6.57 28.99 -0.80
CA ILE A 614 7.51 29.29 0.29
C ILE A 614 8.15 27.98 0.77
N LYS A 615 9.48 27.99 0.96
CA LYS A 615 10.18 26.83 1.53
C LYS A 615 9.82 26.66 3.00
N PHE A 616 9.05 25.62 3.29
CA PHE A 616 8.67 25.19 4.63
C PHE A 616 9.66 24.16 5.19
N LYS A 617 9.83 24.17 6.51
CA LYS A 617 10.58 23.16 7.26
C LYS A 617 9.83 22.84 8.55
N ASP A 618 9.65 21.53 8.78
CA ASP A 618 8.93 21.02 9.95
C ASP A 618 9.52 21.48 11.29
N PRO A 619 8.73 21.43 12.38
CA PRO A 619 9.24 21.52 13.74
C PRO A 619 10.39 20.55 13.96
N GLN A 620 11.48 21.06 14.55
CA GLN A 620 12.64 20.28 14.93
C GLN A 620 12.61 20.01 16.43
N TYR A 621 13.06 18.82 16.81
CA TYR A 621 13.15 18.34 18.18
C TYR A 621 14.59 17.87 18.42
N ASP A 622 15.01 17.86 19.68
CA ASP A 622 16.37 17.43 20.04
C ASP A 622 16.61 15.95 19.71
N ASP A 623 17.87 15.59 19.41
CA ASP A 623 18.27 14.21 19.17
C ASP A 623 17.91 13.33 20.40
N GLY A 624 17.01 12.35 20.20
CA GLY A 624 16.51 11.49 21.28
C GLY A 624 15.18 11.94 21.91
N PHE A 625 14.53 12.99 21.40
CA PHE A 625 13.14 13.31 21.78
C PHE A 625 12.19 12.16 21.43
N VAL A 626 11.46 11.67 22.42
CA VAL A 626 10.53 10.54 22.28
C VAL A 626 9.10 11.04 22.09
N PHE A 627 8.56 10.86 20.89
CA PHE A 627 7.14 11.05 20.62
C PHE A 627 6.33 10.01 21.39
N LYS A 628 5.39 10.46 22.23
CA LYS A 628 4.60 9.57 23.09
C LYS A 628 3.46 8.91 22.32
N ALA A 629 3.37 7.59 22.46
CA ALA A 629 2.29 6.74 21.93
C ALA A 629 0.99 6.89 22.75
N VAL A 630 0.35 8.07 22.68
CA VAL A 630 -0.86 8.41 23.45
C VAL A 630 -1.83 9.27 22.63
N ILE A 631 -3.13 9.20 22.95
CA ILE A 631 -4.13 10.17 22.48
C ILE A 631 -3.83 11.54 23.13
N LEU A 632 -3.91 12.62 22.34
CA LEU A 632 -3.66 13.98 22.81
C LEU A 632 -4.73 14.45 23.82
N PRO A 633 -4.36 15.19 24.88
CA PRO A 633 -5.33 15.83 25.76
C PRO A 633 -6.30 16.72 24.97
N GLY A 634 -7.60 16.61 25.24
CA GLY A 634 -8.64 17.38 24.52
C GLY A 634 -9.13 16.77 23.20
N ALA A 635 -8.51 15.69 22.70
CA ALA A 635 -8.99 14.99 21.52
C ALA A 635 -10.43 14.48 21.71
N LYS A 636 -11.34 14.86 20.80
CA LYS A 636 -12.74 14.41 20.82
C LYS A 636 -12.82 13.00 20.23
N ILE A 637 -12.99 12.01 21.11
CA ILE A 637 -13.26 10.62 20.71
C ILE A 637 -14.63 10.59 20.01
N PRO A 638 -14.72 10.13 18.75
CA PRO A 638 -15.99 10.08 18.03
C PRO A 638 -16.92 8.99 18.58
N ASN A 639 -18.20 9.11 18.27
CA ASN A 639 -19.20 8.15 18.73
C ASN A 639 -18.93 6.75 18.13
N LYS A 640 -19.04 5.70 18.97
CA LYS A 640 -18.87 4.31 18.53
C LYS A 640 -19.91 3.96 17.47
N VAL A 641 -19.45 3.49 16.31
CA VAL A 641 -20.26 3.24 15.11
C VAL A 641 -20.41 1.74 14.79
N LEU A 642 -19.68 0.86 15.47
CA LEU A 642 -19.79 -0.58 15.28
C LEU A 642 -21.11 -1.13 15.87
N LYS A 643 -21.92 -1.83 15.05
CA LYS A 643 -23.20 -2.39 15.53
C LYS A 643 -22.96 -3.67 16.33
N PRO A 644 -23.81 -3.98 17.34
CA PRO A 644 -23.75 -5.28 18.03
C PRO A 644 -23.93 -6.50 17.10
N GLY A 645 -24.70 -6.35 16.01
CA GLY A 645 -24.87 -7.40 15.00
C GLY A 645 -23.73 -7.52 13.98
N ASP A 646 -22.80 -6.56 13.93
CA ASP A 646 -21.56 -6.66 13.13
C ASP A 646 -20.48 -7.48 13.86
N TRP A 647 -20.77 -7.91 15.09
CA TRP A 647 -19.94 -8.74 15.97
C TRP A 647 -20.47 -10.18 16.06
N GLU A 648 -21.77 -10.36 16.22
CA GLU A 648 -22.40 -11.68 16.31
C GLU A 648 -22.96 -12.12 14.95
N GLN A 649 -22.48 -13.23 14.38
CA GLN A 649 -23.08 -13.89 13.21
C GLN A 649 -24.44 -14.57 13.53
N SER A 650 -25.22 -14.02 14.45
CA SER A 650 -26.52 -14.52 14.88
C SER A 650 -27.58 -13.41 14.91
N ASN A 651 -28.62 -13.59 14.09
CA ASN A 651 -29.83 -12.76 14.08
C ASN A 651 -30.43 -12.56 15.49
N ARG A 652 -30.61 -11.29 15.92
CA ARG A 652 -31.79 -10.81 16.67
C ARG A 652 -31.82 -9.29 16.86
N GLY A 653 -32.94 -8.68 16.44
CA GLY A 653 -33.38 -7.35 16.89
C GLY A 653 -33.07 -6.18 15.92
N PRO A 654 -34.04 -5.29 15.64
CA PRO A 654 -33.80 -4.09 14.83
C PRO A 654 -33.04 -3.03 15.66
N TRP A 655 -31.73 -2.95 15.46
CA TRP A 655 -30.89 -1.88 16.01
C TRP A 655 -31.28 -0.52 15.40
N ARG A 656 -31.47 0.50 16.25
CA ARG A 656 -31.64 1.89 15.82
C ARG A 656 -30.31 2.65 16.01
N PRO A 657 -29.76 3.29 14.98
CA PRO A 657 -28.59 4.14 15.15
C PRO A 657 -28.91 5.35 16.04
N GLN A 658 -27.98 5.71 16.92
CA GLN A 658 -27.91 7.08 17.44
C GLN A 658 -27.25 7.98 16.38
N LEU A 659 -27.96 8.24 15.29
CA LEU A 659 -27.65 9.36 14.39
C LEU A 659 -28.04 10.65 15.11
N GLY A 660 -27.04 11.40 15.58
CA GLY A 660 -27.22 12.53 16.48
C GLY A 660 -26.31 13.72 16.18
N PHE A 661 -26.66 14.49 15.14
CA PHE A 661 -26.19 15.88 14.97
C PHE A 661 -27.35 16.88 14.75
N ASN A 662 -28.51 16.66 15.39
CA ASN A 662 -29.42 17.74 15.82
C ASN A 662 -30.47 17.21 16.82
N PRO A 663 -30.62 17.77 18.04
CA PRO A 663 -31.72 17.41 18.95
C PRO A 663 -33.10 17.89 18.46
N ASN A 664 -33.15 18.93 17.61
CA ASN A 664 -34.38 19.64 17.24
C ASN A 664 -34.78 19.42 15.77
N ARG A 665 -35.21 18.20 15.42
CA ARG A 665 -36.12 18.01 14.28
C ARG A 665 -37.55 17.84 14.80
N GLN A 666 -38.38 18.87 14.66
CA GLN A 666 -39.83 18.68 14.67
C GLN A 666 -40.20 17.74 13.53
N GLN A 667 -40.82 16.59 13.84
CA GLN A 667 -41.46 15.75 12.83
C GLN A 667 -42.72 16.47 12.33
N ALA A 668 -42.63 17.10 11.15
CA ALA A 668 -43.80 17.57 10.43
C ALA A 668 -44.58 16.35 9.91
N HIS A 669 -45.66 15.99 10.60
CA HIS A 669 -46.66 15.08 10.06
C HIS A 669 -47.56 15.82 9.08
N LEU A 670 -47.74 15.27 7.88
CA LEU A 670 -48.82 15.66 6.98
C LEU A 670 -50.14 15.12 7.54
N ASP A 671 -51.04 16.03 7.91
CA ASP A 671 -52.41 15.67 8.31
C ASP A 671 -53.16 14.94 7.18
N GLN A 672 -54.21 14.20 7.54
CA GLN A 672 -55.04 13.43 6.58
C GLN A 672 -55.67 14.30 5.47
N SER A 673 -55.76 15.61 5.65
CA SER A 673 -56.17 16.58 4.64
C SER A 673 -55.16 16.73 3.49
N GLY A 674 -53.85 16.57 3.75
CA GLY A 674 -52.79 16.66 2.75
C GLY A 674 -52.77 15.48 1.77
N PHE A 675 -53.10 14.27 2.24
CA PHE A 675 -53.12 13.05 1.42
C PHE A 675 -54.17 13.05 0.29
N ARG A 676 -55.16 13.96 0.33
CA ARG A 676 -56.20 14.07 -0.72
C ARG A 676 -55.81 14.92 -1.93
N LYS A 677 -54.60 15.51 -1.95
CA LYS A 677 -54.08 16.30 -3.09
C LYS A 677 -52.96 15.59 -3.88
N LEU A 678 -52.66 14.33 -3.59
CA LEU A 678 -51.66 13.51 -4.28
C LEU A 678 -52.28 12.25 -4.92
N LYS A 679 -53.46 12.42 -5.53
CA LYS A 679 -54.10 11.48 -6.46
C LYS A 679 -54.67 12.27 -7.63
#